data_AF-A0A7K1C4N9-F1
#
_entry.id   AF-A0A7K1C4N9-F1
#
_cell.length_a   1.000
_cell.length_b   1.000
_cell.length_c   1.000
_cell.angle_alpha   90.00
_cell.angle_beta   90.00
_cell.angle_gamma   90.00
#
_symmetry.space_group_name_H-M   'P 1'
#
loop_
_entity.id
_entity.type
_entity.pdbx_description
1 polymer ?
#
loop_
_entity_poly.entity_id
_entity_poly.type
_entity_poly.pdbx_seq_one_letter_code
_entity_poly.pdbx_strand_id
1 'polypeptide(L)'
;IFSDGLTFSTFPAPVFAISSGTLPEGLTLNSSTGVISGTPTELGEHTFRISLVADGYYEYQTVAFDVDVEQAPVVVDGQINPIATVGRPFTDTIVTEAFPLAAYAVTSGRLPAGVTVDAATGNLQGTPTASGEFTATITATNVRGAVAVPVTLSSREAPGQPVINLPPRYVMGEPVSGFVSVTGYPTPTFFLASGALPSGVSIDRATGRITGSPAQAGSFTFVVGALNDRGSAQSRPQTLAIDSPGATIDVNGSIGEPIAGARVEVRASGLSPNASYTIVVRSTPQTIASGTTTRGGEIVANPTIPDNLEPGWHSITLTTRAADGSTMEEVSWFEITASGLLEDMSDSKPSASEVAAALEDDFEFYDEAGIDAAENVPQEEVNETVQEVSSVVASVALVSAAAAATAAVASAAAAAGAAAAAGASASAAAGASAGASASAGASSSAGSSSGATRTAAPSGSSTPGGSSGGSSGGSSSGSSGGSSNSSSNSSSTSDDSADYGNLEAEHDDFTTDKFKWGDGLAIWSLPFMRALDRISVSATEYTSRISPVLSRIINDGAYLRSMFGGAMTLPYLGAAALGALAVDGSADSIATAGNVSLLAVILILGTLDAFAGLVGITVFSIVSVAQFGIGGLGDIRYILAMFIAGFAPIILSTTFRKIRRPAIETTRDVYERVIDVAMIAFVSSLTTLSVVGGI
;
A
#
# COMPACT_ATOMS: atom_id res chain seq x y z
N ILE A 1 -37.62 -1.30 76.30
CA ILE A 1 -38.31 -1.75 77.52
C ILE A 1 -39.65 -2.34 77.15
N PHE A 2 -39.81 -3.64 77.37
CA PHE A 2 -41.06 -4.39 77.29
C PHE A 2 -41.60 -4.60 78.71
N SER A 3 -42.93 -4.62 78.86
CA SER A 3 -43.60 -5.00 80.12
C SER A 3 -45.04 -5.40 79.82
N ASP A 4 -45.37 -6.68 80.00
CA ASP A 4 -46.72 -7.23 79.91
C ASP A 4 -46.91 -8.35 80.95
N GLY A 5 -48.12 -8.82 81.21
CA GLY A 5 -48.34 -9.78 82.29
C GLY A 5 -49.60 -10.66 82.18
N LEU A 6 -49.47 -11.87 82.73
CA LEU A 6 -50.55 -12.85 82.77
C LEU A 6 -51.68 -12.40 83.71
N THR A 7 -52.91 -12.41 83.22
CA THR A 7 -54.10 -12.19 84.05
C THR A 7 -54.58 -13.50 84.66
N PHE A 8 -54.89 -13.48 85.96
CA PHE A 8 -55.28 -14.67 86.73
C PHE A 8 -56.29 -14.32 87.83
N SER A 9 -57.03 -15.32 88.30
CA SER A 9 -58.06 -15.16 89.34
C SER A 9 -58.14 -16.40 90.24
N THR A 10 -57.07 -16.68 90.98
CA THR A 10 -56.99 -17.77 91.96
C THR A 10 -56.79 -17.24 93.38
N PHE A 11 -57.21 -18.00 94.38
CA PHE A 11 -56.82 -17.80 95.77
C PHE A 11 -56.36 -19.15 96.36
N PRO A 12 -55.16 -19.26 96.96
CA PRO A 12 -54.12 -18.22 97.03
C PRO A 12 -53.58 -17.80 95.65
N ALA A 13 -52.78 -16.73 95.64
CA ALA A 13 -52.08 -16.28 94.44
C ALA A 13 -51.13 -17.37 93.93
N PRO A 14 -50.98 -17.56 92.61
CA PRO A 14 -50.16 -18.61 92.04
C PRO A 14 -48.69 -18.17 91.99
N VAL A 15 -47.78 -19.14 92.00
CA VAL A 15 -46.36 -18.91 91.68
C VAL A 15 -46.13 -19.22 90.20
N PHE A 16 -45.45 -18.31 89.50
CA PHE A 16 -45.15 -18.42 88.07
C PHE A 16 -43.72 -18.90 87.85
N ALA A 17 -43.52 -19.82 86.90
CA ALA A 17 -42.22 -20.29 86.46
C ALA A 17 -42.23 -20.59 84.94
N ILE A 18 -41.07 -20.63 84.29
CA ILE A 18 -40.96 -21.11 82.91
C ILE A 18 -40.98 -22.63 82.93
N SER A 19 -41.92 -23.25 82.20
CA SER A 19 -42.08 -24.72 82.15
C SER A 19 -41.37 -25.36 80.96
N SER A 20 -41.16 -24.61 79.87
CA SER A 20 -40.38 -25.05 78.70
C SER A 20 -39.95 -23.84 77.85
N GLY A 21 -38.83 -23.98 77.14
CA GLY A 21 -38.26 -22.90 76.32
C GLY A 21 -37.49 -21.87 77.15
N THR A 22 -37.17 -20.74 76.53
CA THR A 22 -36.41 -19.63 77.11
C THR A 22 -37.11 -18.31 76.82
N LEU A 23 -37.06 -17.36 77.76
CA LEU A 23 -37.32 -15.97 77.40
C LEU A 23 -36.12 -15.44 76.58
N PRO A 24 -36.32 -14.45 75.69
CA PRO A 24 -35.21 -13.67 75.14
C PRO A 24 -34.29 -13.13 76.24
N GLU A 25 -32.97 -13.12 76.00
CA GLU A 25 -32.02 -12.48 76.90
C GLU A 25 -32.44 -11.03 77.17
N GLY A 26 -32.36 -10.58 78.43
CA GLY A 26 -32.76 -9.24 78.86
C GLY A 26 -34.25 -9.10 79.24
N LEU A 27 -35.07 -10.14 79.09
CA LEU A 27 -36.40 -10.24 79.70
C LEU A 27 -36.39 -11.10 80.98
N THR A 28 -37.27 -10.77 81.93
CA THR A 28 -37.41 -11.49 83.20
C THR A 28 -38.89 -11.71 83.55
N LEU A 29 -39.22 -12.89 84.07
CA LEU A 29 -40.55 -13.22 84.60
C LEU A 29 -40.58 -13.00 86.12
N ASN A 30 -41.48 -12.15 86.59
CA ASN A 30 -41.75 -11.98 88.02
C ASN A 30 -42.64 -13.13 88.53
N SER A 31 -42.03 -14.04 89.30
CA SER A 31 -42.66 -15.27 89.81
C SER A 31 -43.84 -15.04 90.78
N SER A 32 -44.06 -13.82 91.26
CA SER A 32 -45.15 -13.46 92.17
C SER A 32 -46.27 -12.63 91.53
N THR A 33 -46.07 -12.11 90.30
CA THR A 33 -47.07 -11.27 89.62
C THR A 33 -47.41 -11.72 88.20
N GLY A 34 -46.65 -12.65 87.62
CA GLY A 34 -46.85 -13.10 86.23
C GLY A 34 -46.46 -12.06 85.17
N VAL A 35 -45.80 -10.97 85.57
CA VAL A 35 -45.33 -9.91 84.67
C VAL A 35 -43.99 -10.30 84.07
N ILE A 36 -43.90 -10.25 82.74
CA ILE A 36 -42.65 -10.33 81.98
C ILE A 36 -42.21 -8.90 81.68
N SER A 37 -41.01 -8.51 82.13
CA SER A 37 -40.46 -7.18 81.82
C SER A 37 -38.94 -7.17 81.67
N GLY A 38 -38.44 -6.15 80.97
CA GLY A 38 -37.02 -5.98 80.67
C GLY A 38 -36.79 -5.22 79.36
N THR A 39 -35.68 -5.47 78.68
CA THR A 39 -35.48 -5.09 77.26
C THR A 39 -34.73 -6.23 76.58
N PRO A 40 -35.29 -6.86 75.53
CA PRO A 40 -34.63 -7.99 74.90
C PRO A 40 -33.35 -7.56 74.18
N THR A 41 -32.30 -8.38 74.26
CA THR A 41 -30.99 -8.17 73.61
C THR A 41 -30.68 -9.19 72.51
N GLU A 42 -31.29 -10.37 72.56
CA GLU A 42 -31.06 -11.46 71.59
C GLU A 42 -32.16 -11.47 70.51
N LEU A 43 -31.77 -11.21 69.25
CA LEU A 43 -32.68 -11.21 68.10
C LEU A 43 -33.19 -12.62 67.75
N GLY A 44 -34.41 -12.71 67.21
CA GLY A 44 -35.00 -13.97 66.72
C GLY A 44 -36.39 -14.29 67.26
N GLU A 45 -36.91 -15.47 66.91
CA GLU A 45 -38.17 -16.03 67.42
C GLU A 45 -37.92 -16.80 68.72
N HIS A 46 -38.55 -16.39 69.83
CA HIS A 46 -38.38 -17.03 71.14
C HIS A 46 -39.69 -17.68 71.63
N THR A 47 -39.79 -19.00 71.52
CA THR A 47 -40.94 -19.77 72.02
C THR A 47 -40.73 -20.26 73.46
N PHE A 48 -41.64 -19.92 74.38
CA PHE A 48 -41.65 -20.43 75.75
C PHE A 48 -43.05 -20.71 76.30
N ARG A 49 -43.12 -21.38 77.46
CA ARG A 49 -44.35 -21.62 78.23
C ARG A 49 -44.14 -21.28 79.69
N ILE A 50 -45.23 -20.86 80.34
CA ILE A 50 -45.25 -20.56 81.77
C ILE A 50 -46.14 -21.60 82.48
N SER A 51 -45.64 -22.17 83.57
CA SER A 51 -46.47 -22.85 84.56
C SER A 51 -46.92 -21.88 85.65
N LEU A 52 -48.14 -22.11 86.13
CA LEU A 52 -48.78 -21.37 87.21
C LEU A 52 -49.21 -22.40 88.26
N VAL A 53 -48.61 -22.35 89.46
CA VAL A 53 -48.94 -23.29 90.54
C VAL A 53 -49.77 -22.57 91.60
N ALA A 54 -51.04 -22.95 91.73
CA ALA A 54 -51.95 -22.45 92.76
C ALA A 54 -52.08 -23.46 93.92
N ASP A 55 -52.02 -22.96 95.16
CA ASP A 55 -52.15 -23.70 96.42
C ASP A 55 -51.18 -24.89 96.61
N GLY A 56 -50.18 -25.04 95.74
CA GLY A 56 -49.27 -26.20 95.72
C GLY A 56 -49.88 -27.51 95.19
N TYR A 57 -51.17 -27.50 94.79
CA TYR A 57 -51.91 -28.69 94.33
C TYR A 57 -52.37 -28.61 92.87
N TYR A 58 -52.47 -27.41 92.30
CA TYR A 58 -52.96 -27.21 90.93
C TYR A 58 -51.88 -26.54 90.08
N GLU A 59 -51.21 -27.33 89.23
CA GLU A 59 -50.37 -26.80 88.14
C GLU A 59 -51.24 -26.58 86.89
N TYR A 60 -51.19 -25.36 86.36
CA TYR A 60 -51.66 -25.02 85.02
C TYR A 60 -50.45 -24.67 84.16
N GLN A 61 -50.52 -24.89 82.84
CA GLN A 61 -49.55 -24.37 81.89
C GLN A 61 -50.24 -23.56 80.80
N THR A 62 -49.55 -22.54 80.31
CA THR A 62 -50.02 -21.72 79.20
C THR A 62 -49.94 -22.47 77.86
N VAL A 63 -50.59 -21.89 76.85
CA VAL A 63 -50.16 -22.09 75.45
C VAL A 63 -48.70 -21.64 75.29
N ALA A 64 -48.09 -21.97 74.16
CA ALA A 64 -46.82 -21.36 73.78
C ALA A 64 -47.03 -19.84 73.63
N PHE A 65 -46.07 -19.07 74.13
CA PHE A 65 -45.87 -17.69 73.75
C PHE A 65 -44.70 -17.65 72.79
N ASP A 66 -44.91 -17.05 71.64
CA ASP A 66 -43.89 -16.78 70.64
C ASP A 66 -43.59 -15.27 70.69
N VAL A 67 -42.31 -14.91 70.85
CA VAL A 67 -41.87 -13.52 71.02
C VAL A 67 -40.77 -13.22 70.00
N ASP A 68 -41.12 -12.42 69.00
CA ASP A 68 -40.21 -12.02 67.93
C ASP A 68 -39.42 -10.77 68.33
N VAL A 69 -38.11 -10.92 68.51
CA VAL A 69 -37.20 -9.80 68.79
C VAL A 69 -36.65 -9.29 67.46
N GLU A 70 -37.43 -8.41 66.83
CA GLU A 70 -37.13 -7.84 65.52
C GLU A 70 -36.28 -6.55 65.57
N GLN A 71 -35.38 -6.41 64.60
CA GLN A 71 -34.47 -5.27 64.39
C GLN A 71 -34.41 -4.89 62.90
N ALA A 72 -34.52 -3.59 62.60
CA ALA A 72 -34.24 -3.05 61.26
C ALA A 72 -32.74 -3.16 60.94
N PRO A 73 -32.32 -3.34 59.67
CA PRO A 73 -30.95 -3.78 59.38
C PRO A 73 -29.90 -2.76 59.81
N VAL A 74 -28.91 -3.21 60.59
CA VAL A 74 -27.76 -2.41 61.04
C VAL A 74 -26.50 -2.92 60.34
N VAL A 75 -25.69 -2.03 59.78
CA VAL A 75 -24.44 -2.41 59.10
C VAL A 75 -23.39 -2.80 60.13
N VAL A 76 -22.94 -4.06 60.07
CA VAL A 76 -21.81 -4.59 60.86
C VAL A 76 -20.52 -4.47 60.07
N ASP A 77 -20.56 -4.83 58.79
CA ASP A 77 -19.53 -4.47 57.81
C ASP A 77 -20.18 -3.96 56.52
N GLY A 78 -19.62 -2.86 56.01
CA GLY A 78 -20.02 -2.20 54.77
C GLY A 78 -18.82 -1.66 54.02
N GLN A 79 -17.63 -2.19 54.28
CA GLN A 79 -16.43 -1.94 53.48
C GLN A 79 -16.23 -3.11 52.53
N ILE A 80 -15.79 -2.80 51.31
CA ILE A 80 -15.33 -3.79 50.34
C ILE A 80 -13.92 -3.42 49.90
N ASN A 81 -13.18 -4.38 49.35
CA ASN A 81 -12.00 -4.12 48.55
C ASN A 81 -12.36 -3.17 47.39
N PRO A 82 -11.84 -1.93 47.36
CA PRO A 82 -12.22 -0.93 46.37
C PRO A 82 -11.60 -1.17 44.98
N ILE A 83 -10.89 -2.30 44.78
CA ILE A 83 -10.21 -2.62 43.53
C ILE A 83 -10.59 -4.02 43.02
N ALA A 84 -11.31 -4.05 41.89
CA ALA A 84 -11.48 -5.24 41.07
C ALA A 84 -10.50 -5.26 39.88
N THR A 85 -10.44 -6.36 39.14
CA THR A 85 -9.59 -6.47 37.94
C THR A 85 -10.37 -7.15 36.82
N VAL A 86 -10.41 -6.53 35.63
CA VAL A 86 -11.12 -7.07 34.46
C VAL A 86 -10.67 -8.49 34.17
N GLY A 87 -11.63 -9.39 33.93
CA GLY A 87 -11.39 -10.80 33.65
C GLY A 87 -10.93 -11.66 34.83
N ARG A 88 -10.85 -11.12 36.06
CA ARG A 88 -10.57 -11.90 37.28
C ARG A 88 -11.80 -11.96 38.20
N PRO A 89 -12.07 -13.09 38.88
CA PRO A 89 -13.18 -13.16 39.81
C PRO A 89 -12.99 -12.16 40.97
N PHE A 90 -14.07 -11.50 41.33
CA PHE A 90 -14.23 -10.63 42.49
C PHE A 90 -15.27 -11.25 43.42
N THR A 91 -14.99 -11.24 44.72
CA THR A 91 -15.93 -11.64 45.77
C THR A 91 -15.68 -10.79 47.02
N ASP A 92 -16.76 -10.26 47.60
CA ASP A 92 -16.75 -9.47 48.83
C ASP A 92 -18.16 -9.47 49.46
N THR A 93 -18.36 -8.99 50.68
CA THR A 93 -19.66 -9.12 51.38
C THR A 93 -20.01 -7.89 52.20
N ILE A 94 -21.24 -7.38 52.06
CA ILE A 94 -21.84 -6.43 53.01
C ILE A 94 -22.59 -7.23 54.07
N VAL A 95 -22.25 -7.03 55.35
CA VAL A 95 -22.83 -7.75 56.49
C VAL A 95 -23.75 -6.82 57.28
N THR A 96 -25.02 -7.19 57.39
CA THR A 96 -25.97 -6.51 58.28
C THR A 96 -26.53 -7.43 59.35
N GLU A 97 -26.76 -6.89 60.54
CA GLU A 97 -27.46 -7.53 61.64
C GLU A 97 -28.94 -7.08 61.63
N ALA A 98 -29.83 -8.05 61.39
CA ALA A 98 -31.26 -7.81 61.19
C ALA A 98 -32.07 -9.04 61.59
N PHE A 99 -33.25 -8.82 62.17
CA PHE A 99 -34.28 -9.86 62.27
C PHE A 99 -35.66 -9.27 61.96
N PRO A 100 -36.47 -9.85 61.05
CA PRO A 100 -36.11 -10.89 60.08
C PRO A 100 -34.94 -10.49 59.16
N LEU A 101 -34.35 -11.45 58.46
CA LEU A 101 -33.18 -11.22 57.59
C LEU A 101 -33.44 -10.13 56.53
N ALA A 102 -32.40 -9.37 56.21
CA ALA A 102 -32.46 -8.30 55.22
C ALA A 102 -32.30 -8.82 53.78
N ALA A 103 -33.09 -8.28 52.85
CA ALA A 103 -32.90 -8.44 51.42
C ALA A 103 -32.04 -7.28 50.87
N TYR A 104 -31.06 -7.61 50.02
CA TYR A 104 -30.08 -6.67 49.47
C TYR A 104 -30.39 -6.32 48.00
N ALA A 105 -30.31 -5.04 47.64
CA ALA A 105 -30.47 -4.59 46.26
C ALA A 105 -29.62 -3.35 45.94
N VAL A 106 -29.13 -3.22 44.70
CA VAL A 106 -28.56 -1.95 44.21
C VAL A 106 -29.71 -0.98 43.93
N THR A 107 -29.80 0.09 44.71
CA THR A 107 -30.90 1.08 44.62
C THR A 107 -30.52 2.34 43.85
N SER A 108 -29.23 2.62 43.69
CA SER A 108 -28.72 3.74 42.88
C SER A 108 -27.30 3.47 42.40
N GLY A 109 -26.88 4.17 41.34
CA GLY A 109 -25.58 3.94 40.70
C GLY A 109 -25.52 2.61 39.94
N ARG A 110 -24.33 2.02 39.81
CA ARG A 110 -24.11 0.74 39.14
C ARG A 110 -22.83 0.05 39.62
N LEU A 111 -22.84 -1.28 39.68
CA LEU A 111 -21.64 -2.09 39.79
C LEU A 111 -20.95 -2.27 38.42
N PRO A 112 -19.69 -2.72 38.35
CA PRO A 112 -19.06 -3.12 37.09
C PRO A 112 -19.87 -4.20 36.38
N ALA A 113 -19.94 -4.15 35.05
CA ALA A 113 -20.63 -5.17 34.26
C ALA A 113 -20.04 -6.56 34.54
N GLY A 114 -20.87 -7.52 34.95
CA GLY A 114 -20.43 -8.86 35.37
C GLY A 114 -20.18 -9.04 36.88
N VAL A 115 -20.39 -8.01 37.70
CA VAL A 115 -20.43 -8.11 39.18
C VAL A 115 -21.86 -7.83 39.66
N THR A 116 -22.37 -8.66 40.56
CA THR A 116 -23.75 -8.62 41.10
C THR A 116 -23.75 -8.76 42.61
N VAL A 117 -24.70 -8.13 43.31
CA VAL A 117 -24.99 -8.43 44.72
C VAL A 117 -26.01 -9.56 44.82
N ASP A 118 -25.75 -10.55 45.66
CA ASP A 118 -26.71 -11.58 46.03
C ASP A 118 -27.76 -11.03 47.00
N ALA A 119 -29.03 -11.23 46.66
CA ALA A 119 -30.15 -10.58 47.33
C ALA A 119 -30.46 -11.11 48.74
N ALA A 120 -29.93 -12.27 49.13
CA ALA A 120 -30.18 -12.88 50.44
C ALA A 120 -28.98 -12.78 51.40
N THR A 121 -27.76 -12.70 50.87
CA THR A 121 -26.51 -12.76 51.66
C THR A 121 -25.72 -11.46 51.67
N GLY A 122 -25.96 -10.53 50.73
CA GLY A 122 -25.15 -9.31 50.60
C GLY A 122 -23.79 -9.53 49.94
N ASN A 123 -23.51 -10.73 49.42
CA ASN A 123 -22.27 -11.04 48.68
C ASN A 123 -22.23 -10.28 47.34
N LEU A 124 -21.24 -9.41 47.14
CA LEU A 124 -20.87 -8.88 45.83
C LEU A 124 -19.94 -9.88 45.14
N GLN A 125 -20.41 -10.52 44.07
CA GLN A 125 -19.69 -11.59 43.40
C GLN A 125 -19.79 -11.49 41.87
N GLY A 126 -18.77 -12.00 41.17
CA GLY A 126 -18.76 -12.15 39.72
C GLY A 126 -17.39 -11.89 39.10
N THR A 127 -17.34 -11.54 37.81
CA THR A 127 -16.11 -11.19 37.08
C THR A 127 -16.38 -9.93 36.27
N PRO A 128 -15.74 -8.79 36.56
CA PRO A 128 -15.95 -7.56 35.81
C PRO A 128 -15.42 -7.69 34.37
N THR A 129 -16.23 -7.25 33.41
CA THR A 129 -15.92 -7.24 31.97
C THR A 129 -15.67 -5.84 31.42
N ALA A 130 -15.93 -4.79 32.21
CA ALA A 130 -15.67 -3.40 31.88
C ALA A 130 -14.74 -2.76 32.93
N SER A 131 -13.81 -1.93 32.47
CA SER A 131 -12.91 -1.12 33.29
C SER A 131 -13.47 0.27 33.61
N GLY A 132 -12.88 0.94 34.60
CA GLY A 132 -13.28 2.27 35.07
C GLY A 132 -13.66 2.31 36.56
N GLU A 133 -14.17 3.45 37.00
CA GLU A 133 -14.70 3.65 38.35
C GLU A 133 -16.23 3.49 38.37
N PHE A 134 -16.73 2.70 39.31
CA PHE A 134 -18.15 2.35 39.44
C PHE A 134 -18.62 2.66 40.85
N THR A 135 -19.57 3.58 40.98
CA THR A 135 -20.22 3.93 42.25
C THR A 135 -21.64 3.38 42.29
N ALA A 136 -22.02 2.81 43.42
CA ALA A 136 -23.32 2.20 43.68
C ALA A 136 -23.77 2.50 45.12
N THR A 137 -25.06 2.29 45.38
CA THR A 137 -25.60 2.17 46.73
C THR A 137 -26.36 0.87 46.83
N ILE A 138 -25.95 0.01 47.75
CA ILE A 138 -26.64 -1.23 48.08
C ILE A 138 -27.48 -0.97 49.32
N THR A 139 -28.79 -1.21 49.23
CA THR A 139 -29.70 -1.06 50.37
C THR A 139 -30.11 -2.45 50.87
N ALA A 140 -29.93 -2.68 52.16
CA ALA A 140 -30.41 -3.85 52.88
C ALA A 140 -31.74 -3.51 53.57
N THR A 141 -32.80 -4.29 53.32
CA THR A 141 -34.18 -3.98 53.72
C THR A 141 -34.87 -5.18 54.37
N ASN A 142 -35.59 -4.96 55.48
CA ASN A 142 -36.55 -5.93 56.03
C ASN A 142 -37.88 -5.23 56.38
N VAL A 143 -38.82 -5.94 57.02
CA VAL A 143 -40.14 -5.40 57.41
C VAL A 143 -40.08 -4.27 58.45
N ARG A 144 -38.94 -4.07 59.11
CA ARG A 144 -38.74 -3.05 60.15
C ARG A 144 -38.00 -1.80 59.66
N GLY A 145 -37.33 -1.85 58.52
CA GLY A 145 -36.67 -0.70 57.92
C GLY A 145 -35.62 -1.07 56.88
N ALA A 146 -34.82 -0.09 56.49
CA ALA A 146 -33.74 -0.26 55.53
C ALA A 146 -32.51 0.57 55.89
N VAL A 147 -31.33 0.11 55.48
CA VAL A 147 -30.06 0.84 55.58
C VAL A 147 -29.33 0.82 54.24
N ALA A 148 -28.72 1.95 53.88
CA ALA A 148 -28.07 2.15 52.59
C ALA A 148 -26.54 2.22 52.76
N VAL A 149 -25.82 1.38 52.00
CA VAL A 149 -24.36 1.27 52.01
C VAL A 149 -23.82 1.82 50.67
N PRO A 150 -23.09 2.95 50.67
CA PRO A 150 -22.42 3.45 49.48
C PRO A 150 -21.18 2.61 49.17
N VAL A 151 -20.99 2.27 47.89
CA VAL A 151 -19.94 1.37 47.41
C VAL A 151 -19.24 2.00 46.21
N THR A 152 -17.90 1.99 46.23
CA THR A 152 -17.06 2.42 45.09
C THR A 152 -16.11 1.30 44.71
N LEU A 153 -16.13 0.90 43.44
CA LEU A 153 -15.30 -0.19 42.91
C LEU A 153 -14.52 0.27 41.67
N SER A 154 -13.19 0.33 41.81
CA SER A 154 -12.23 0.60 40.75
C SER A 154 -11.96 -0.69 39.97
N SER A 155 -12.61 -0.86 38.82
CA SER A 155 -12.40 -2.00 37.92
C SER A 155 -11.19 -1.73 37.03
N ARG A 156 -10.05 -2.36 37.34
CA ARG A 156 -8.76 -2.04 36.70
C ARG A 156 -8.34 -3.04 35.63
N GLU A 157 -7.58 -2.56 34.67
CA GLU A 157 -7.19 -3.28 33.45
C GLU A 157 -5.78 -2.84 33.04
N ALA A 158 -4.91 -3.79 32.71
CA ALA A 158 -3.58 -3.49 32.19
C ALA A 158 -3.67 -2.84 30.78
N PRO A 159 -2.64 -2.13 30.31
CA PRO A 159 -2.68 -1.51 28.99
C PRO A 159 -2.82 -2.57 27.90
N GLY A 160 -3.71 -2.34 26.93
CA GLY A 160 -3.74 -3.14 25.70
C GLY A 160 -2.48 -2.90 24.85
N GLN A 161 -2.33 -3.63 23.74
CA GLN A 161 -1.25 -3.30 22.78
C GLN A 161 -1.47 -1.87 22.23
N PRO A 162 -0.51 -0.94 22.39
CA PRO A 162 -0.60 0.39 21.81
C PRO A 162 -0.55 0.33 20.28
N VAL A 163 -1.48 1.01 19.62
CA VAL A 163 -1.54 1.18 18.17
C VAL A 163 -1.10 2.59 17.81
N ILE A 164 -0.08 2.72 16.96
CA ILE A 164 0.47 4.01 16.54
C ILE A 164 -0.28 4.47 15.29
N ASN A 165 -1.04 5.55 15.41
CA ASN A 165 -1.80 6.16 14.31
C ASN A 165 -0.95 7.32 13.75
N LEU A 166 -0.05 6.97 12.83
CA LEU A 166 0.89 7.89 12.21
C LEU A 166 1.18 7.45 10.76
N PRO A 167 1.12 8.35 9.76
CA PRO A 167 1.63 8.09 8.41
C PRO A 167 3.08 7.57 8.40
N PRO A 168 3.45 6.67 7.46
CA PRO A 168 4.78 6.06 7.42
C PRO A 168 5.87 6.94 6.77
N ARG A 169 5.47 8.01 6.06
CA ARG A 169 6.34 8.94 5.31
C ARG A 169 5.98 10.39 5.61
N TYR A 170 7.00 11.25 5.67
CA TYR A 170 6.95 12.71 5.76
C TYR A 170 8.19 13.31 5.10
N VAL A 171 8.16 14.58 4.68
CA VAL A 171 9.39 15.29 4.26
C VAL A 171 10.05 15.97 5.47
N MET A 172 11.38 16.12 5.45
CA MET A 172 12.14 16.88 6.45
C MET A 172 11.56 18.29 6.63
N GLY A 173 11.34 18.70 7.88
CA GLY A 173 10.75 20.00 8.25
C GLY A 173 9.23 20.02 8.40
N GLU A 174 8.50 19.15 7.71
CA GLU A 174 7.03 19.18 7.70
C GLU A 174 6.43 18.80 9.07
N PRO A 175 5.27 19.38 9.47
CA PRO A 175 4.68 19.14 10.78
C PRO A 175 4.09 17.72 10.89
N VAL A 176 4.84 16.83 11.54
CA VAL A 176 4.40 15.49 11.95
C VAL A 176 3.30 15.62 13.00
N SER A 177 2.20 14.88 12.81
CA SER A 177 1.08 14.83 13.75
C SER A 177 0.37 13.48 13.69
N GLY A 178 0.47 12.72 14.78
CA GLY A 178 -0.27 11.47 15.00
C GLY A 178 -0.53 11.23 16.48
N PHE A 179 -1.00 10.04 16.83
CA PHE A 179 -1.30 9.66 18.22
C PHE A 179 -1.27 8.15 18.43
N VAL A 180 -1.03 7.73 19.68
CA VAL A 180 -1.05 6.33 20.07
C VAL A 180 -2.35 6.02 20.80
N SER A 181 -3.14 5.09 20.26
CA SER A 181 -4.37 4.60 20.90
C SER A 181 -4.08 3.34 21.72
N VAL A 182 -4.63 3.25 22.92
CA VAL A 182 -4.42 2.12 23.84
C VAL A 182 -5.62 2.00 24.80
N THR A 183 -5.98 0.77 25.19
CA THR A 183 -6.96 0.50 26.26
C THR A 183 -6.28 0.38 27.63
N GLY A 184 -7.06 0.26 28.71
CA GLY A 184 -6.57 0.03 30.08
C GLY A 184 -7.04 1.09 31.08
N TYR A 185 -7.09 0.72 32.35
CA TYR A 185 -7.52 1.60 33.45
C TYR A 185 -6.77 1.30 34.77
N PRO A 186 -6.17 2.29 35.46
CA PRO A 186 -6.17 3.73 35.15
C PRO A 186 -5.50 4.07 33.80
N THR A 187 -5.80 5.27 33.27
CA THR A 187 -5.34 5.73 31.96
C THR A 187 -3.82 5.53 31.80
N PRO A 188 -3.35 4.77 30.80
CA PRO A 188 -1.92 4.53 30.62
C PRO A 188 -1.11 5.78 30.29
N THR A 189 0.13 5.80 30.75
CA THR A 189 1.16 6.79 30.36
C THR A 189 2.07 6.22 29.29
N PHE A 190 2.57 7.07 28.39
CA PHE A 190 3.33 6.66 27.20
C PHE A 190 4.83 6.94 27.36
N PHE A 191 5.65 6.07 26.77
CA PHE A 191 7.11 6.20 26.72
C PHE A 191 7.68 5.56 25.46
N LEU A 192 8.88 5.97 25.04
CA LEU A 192 9.61 5.28 23.99
C LEU A 192 10.27 4.04 24.61
N ALA A 193 9.89 2.84 24.14
CA ALA A 193 10.36 1.57 24.69
C ALA A 193 11.67 1.11 24.02
N SER A 194 11.84 1.39 22.73
CA SER A 194 13.08 1.18 21.98
C SER A 194 13.11 2.02 20.70
N GLY A 195 14.29 2.15 20.10
CA GLY A 195 14.52 2.98 18.92
C GLY A 195 14.56 4.48 19.22
N ALA A 196 14.37 5.30 18.19
CA ALA A 196 14.37 6.75 18.28
C ALA A 196 13.26 7.35 17.38
N LEU A 197 12.67 8.46 17.82
CA LEU A 197 11.93 9.37 16.94
C LEU A 197 12.93 10.25 16.18
N PRO A 198 12.56 10.82 15.00
CA PRO A 198 13.37 11.83 14.34
C PRO A 198 13.68 13.02 15.25
N SER A 199 14.84 13.66 15.04
CA SER A 199 15.18 14.90 15.74
C SER A 199 14.08 15.95 15.53
N GLY A 200 13.63 16.60 16.61
CA GLY A 200 12.52 17.57 16.54
C GLY A 200 11.10 16.97 16.59
N VAL A 201 10.94 15.64 16.51
CA VAL A 201 9.67 14.94 16.75
C VAL A 201 9.65 14.37 18.18
N SER A 202 8.49 14.46 18.85
CA SER A 202 8.34 14.05 20.26
C SER A 202 7.00 13.35 20.52
N ILE A 203 6.93 12.54 21.58
CA ILE A 203 5.69 11.95 22.09
C ILE A 203 5.33 12.55 23.45
N ASP A 204 4.10 13.03 23.59
CA ASP A 204 3.54 13.48 24.85
C ASP A 204 3.19 12.27 25.75
N ARG A 205 3.75 12.23 26.95
CA ARG A 205 3.65 11.06 27.85
C ARG A 205 2.28 10.86 28.51
N ALA A 206 1.41 11.87 28.50
CA ALA A 206 0.09 11.81 29.13
C ALA A 206 -1.04 11.55 28.13
N THR A 207 -0.87 12.00 26.88
CA THR A 207 -1.90 11.96 25.83
C THR A 207 -1.55 11.05 24.66
N GLY A 208 -0.30 10.58 24.56
CA GLY A 208 0.16 9.70 23.48
C GLY A 208 0.26 10.38 22.12
N ARG A 209 0.10 11.72 22.04
CA ARG A 209 0.25 12.48 20.80
C ARG A 209 1.71 12.50 20.35
N ILE A 210 1.94 12.22 19.07
CA ILE A 210 3.26 12.32 18.43
C ILE A 210 3.25 13.59 17.57
N THR A 211 4.10 14.55 17.89
CA THR A 211 4.12 15.87 17.22
C THR A 211 5.52 16.47 17.13
N GLY A 212 5.78 17.21 16.05
CA GLY A 212 6.99 18.01 15.87
C GLY A 212 7.30 18.25 14.38
N SER A 213 8.49 18.77 14.08
CA SER A 213 9.03 18.86 12.72
C SER A 213 10.35 18.08 12.68
N PRO A 214 10.53 17.13 11.75
CA PRO A 214 11.71 16.28 11.70
C PRO A 214 12.90 17.05 11.08
N ALA A 215 13.97 17.23 11.83
CA ALA A 215 15.16 17.99 11.45
C ALA A 215 16.30 17.14 10.86
N GLN A 216 15.98 15.90 10.45
CA GLN A 216 16.93 14.98 9.82
C GLN A 216 16.17 13.97 8.94
N ALA A 217 16.57 13.85 7.68
CA ALA A 217 16.12 12.79 6.77
C ALA A 217 16.72 11.42 7.13
N GLY A 218 15.98 10.34 6.87
CA GLY A 218 16.37 8.96 7.19
C GLY A 218 15.19 8.08 7.63
N SER A 219 15.48 6.82 7.93
CA SER A 219 14.50 5.83 8.40
C SER A 219 14.60 5.63 9.91
N PHE A 220 13.53 5.96 10.63
CA PHE A 220 13.48 5.94 12.09
C PHE A 220 12.51 4.86 12.59
N THR A 221 13.04 3.71 13.02
CA THR A 221 12.24 2.63 13.64
C THR A 221 12.18 2.80 15.16
N PHE A 222 10.97 2.72 15.72
CA PHE A 222 10.73 2.86 17.17
C PHE A 222 9.57 2.00 17.67
N VAL A 223 9.53 1.79 18.99
CA VAL A 223 8.43 1.12 19.71
C VAL A 223 7.93 2.05 20.80
N VAL A 224 6.61 2.22 20.89
CA VAL A 224 5.97 2.96 22.00
C VAL A 224 5.47 1.96 23.04
N GLY A 225 5.85 2.19 24.30
CA GLY A 225 5.29 1.52 25.45
C GLY A 225 4.16 2.32 26.11
N ALA A 226 3.19 1.62 26.68
CA ALA A 226 2.18 2.18 27.56
C ALA A 226 2.26 1.50 28.95
N LEU A 227 2.03 2.25 30.04
CA LEU A 227 2.20 1.79 31.42
C LEU A 227 1.10 2.35 32.34
N ASN A 228 0.49 1.49 33.17
CA ASN A 228 -0.32 1.88 34.34
C ASN A 228 0.00 0.97 35.55
N ASP A 229 -0.71 1.13 36.66
CA ASP A 229 -0.48 0.32 37.89
C ASP A 229 -0.89 -1.16 37.82
N ARG A 230 -1.38 -1.62 36.66
CA ARG A 230 -1.62 -3.04 36.37
C ARG A 230 -0.60 -3.69 35.44
N GLY A 231 0.30 -2.91 34.84
CA GLY A 231 1.39 -3.41 34.00
C GLY A 231 1.66 -2.51 32.80
N SER A 232 2.41 -3.04 31.84
CA SER A 232 2.78 -2.36 30.61
C SER A 232 2.57 -3.24 29.38
N ALA A 233 2.42 -2.58 28.23
CA ALA A 233 2.38 -3.19 26.92
C ALA A 233 3.21 -2.37 25.93
N GLN A 234 3.57 -2.97 24.79
CA GLN A 234 4.41 -2.35 23.76
C GLN A 234 3.75 -2.50 22.38
N SER A 235 3.89 -1.46 21.56
CA SER A 235 3.43 -1.46 20.18
C SER A 235 4.20 -2.50 19.35
N ARG A 236 3.70 -2.79 18.14
CA ARG A 236 4.59 -3.31 17.09
C ARG A 236 5.63 -2.23 16.75
N PRO A 237 6.83 -2.59 16.25
CA PRO A 237 7.77 -1.60 15.74
C PRO A 237 7.13 -0.81 14.60
N GLN A 238 7.16 0.52 14.72
CA GLN A 238 6.76 1.45 13.67
C GLN A 238 8.02 2.02 13.02
N THR A 239 8.07 2.03 11.70
CA THR A 239 9.09 2.78 10.94
C THR A 239 8.47 4.07 10.42
N LEU A 240 9.23 5.15 10.51
CA LEU A 240 8.91 6.47 10.00
C LEU A 240 10.04 6.91 9.07
N ALA A 241 9.76 6.95 7.77
CA ALA A 241 10.69 7.48 6.79
C ALA A 241 10.52 9.00 6.71
N ILE A 242 11.62 9.72 6.90
CA ILE A 242 11.72 11.15 6.64
C ILE A 242 12.51 11.32 5.35
N ASP A 243 11.84 11.73 4.29
CA ASP A 243 12.47 12.02 3.01
C ASP A 243 13.16 13.40 3.05
N SER A 244 14.22 13.58 2.26
CA SER A 244 14.88 14.88 2.11
C SER A 244 13.96 15.89 1.40
N PRO A 245 14.12 17.22 1.63
CA PRO A 245 13.48 18.23 0.80
C PRO A 245 13.90 18.04 -0.66
N GLY A 246 12.96 18.22 -1.58
CA GLY A 246 13.17 17.98 -3.01
C GLY A 246 12.47 19.03 -3.86
N ALA A 247 12.99 19.26 -5.05
CA ALA A 247 12.38 20.08 -6.08
C ALA A 247 12.41 19.37 -7.42
N THR A 248 11.58 19.84 -8.35
CA THR A 248 11.61 19.50 -9.76
C THR A 248 11.44 20.79 -10.57
N ILE A 249 12.18 20.89 -11.67
CA ILE A 249 12.08 21.99 -12.64
C ILE A 249 11.79 21.32 -13.99
N ASP A 250 10.59 21.51 -14.51
CA ASP A 250 10.14 20.93 -15.78
C ASP A 250 10.00 22.04 -16.83
N VAL A 251 10.76 21.96 -17.92
CA VAL A 251 10.72 22.91 -19.03
C VAL A 251 9.76 22.37 -20.08
N ASN A 252 8.54 22.91 -20.10
CA ASN A 252 7.48 22.49 -21.02
C ASN A 252 7.69 23.10 -22.41
N GLY A 253 8.71 22.62 -23.12
CA GLY A 253 9.00 22.91 -24.52
C GLY A 253 9.23 21.61 -25.31
N SER A 254 9.01 21.65 -26.62
CA SER A 254 9.29 20.54 -27.54
C SER A 254 10.64 20.75 -28.23
N ILE A 255 11.42 19.69 -28.40
CA ILE A 255 12.64 19.73 -29.22
C ILE A 255 12.26 20.16 -30.64
N GLY A 256 13.02 21.09 -31.22
CA GLY A 256 12.75 21.69 -32.54
C GLY A 256 11.70 22.81 -32.55
N GLU A 257 11.05 23.14 -31.42
CA GLU A 257 10.16 24.31 -31.31
C GLU A 257 10.85 25.52 -30.63
N PRO A 258 10.45 26.77 -30.94
CA PRO A 258 10.99 27.95 -30.26
C PRO A 258 10.72 27.94 -28.76
N ILE A 259 11.78 28.01 -27.95
CA ILE A 259 11.68 27.89 -26.48
C ILE A 259 11.23 29.20 -25.79
N ALA A 260 11.30 30.33 -26.50
CA ALA A 260 10.86 31.64 -26.02
C ALA A 260 9.37 31.63 -25.61
N GLY A 261 9.05 32.12 -24.41
CA GLY A 261 7.69 32.09 -23.86
C GLY A 261 7.18 30.73 -23.37
N ALA A 262 7.95 29.64 -23.53
CA ALA A 262 7.60 28.32 -23.01
C ALA A 262 7.45 28.34 -21.48
N ARG A 263 6.64 27.43 -20.94
CA ARG A 263 6.35 27.38 -19.49
C ARG A 263 7.41 26.57 -18.77
N VAL A 264 7.73 26.99 -17.55
CA VAL A 264 8.57 26.23 -16.64
C VAL A 264 7.74 25.90 -15.41
N GLU A 265 7.45 24.63 -15.17
CA GLU A 265 6.74 24.19 -13.97
C GLU A 265 7.76 23.84 -12.88
N VAL A 266 7.78 24.65 -11.82
CA VAL A 266 8.69 24.46 -10.67
C VAL A 266 7.90 24.07 -9.44
N ARG A 267 8.19 22.88 -8.91
CA ARG A 267 7.57 22.30 -7.71
C ARG A 267 8.64 22.00 -6.68
N ALA A 268 8.36 22.25 -5.40
CA ALA A 268 9.25 21.87 -4.30
C ALA A 268 8.50 21.66 -2.99
N SER A 269 9.06 20.84 -2.09
CA SER A 269 8.52 20.55 -0.74
C SER A 269 9.64 20.38 0.31
N GLY A 270 9.29 20.31 1.60
CA GLY A 270 10.26 20.23 2.71
C GLY A 270 11.05 21.52 2.99
N LEU A 271 10.60 22.67 2.49
CA LEU A 271 11.31 23.95 2.61
C LEU A 271 10.97 24.69 3.92
N SER A 272 11.82 25.64 4.30
CA SER A 272 11.53 26.57 5.41
C SER A 272 10.22 27.34 5.10
N PRO A 273 9.20 27.33 5.98
CA PRO A 273 7.94 28.06 5.73
C PRO A 273 8.12 29.58 5.63
N ASN A 274 7.54 30.20 4.60
CA ASN A 274 7.72 31.62 4.22
C ASN A 274 9.18 32.00 3.86
N ALA A 275 10.04 31.04 3.51
CA ALA A 275 11.37 31.35 2.97
C ALA A 275 11.25 32.02 1.59
N SER A 276 12.10 33.01 1.33
CA SER A 276 12.23 33.62 0.02
C SER A 276 12.86 32.64 -0.98
N TYR A 277 12.27 32.53 -2.17
CA TYR A 277 12.84 31.80 -3.30
C TYR A 277 13.03 32.71 -4.52
N THR A 278 13.99 32.34 -5.37
CA THR A 278 14.25 32.95 -6.68
C THR A 278 14.45 31.86 -7.73
N ILE A 279 13.90 32.05 -8.92
CA ILE A 279 14.11 31.19 -10.09
C ILE A 279 14.81 32.03 -11.15
N VAL A 280 15.99 31.59 -11.58
CA VAL A 280 16.93 32.38 -12.41
C VAL A 280 17.36 31.56 -13.62
N VAL A 281 17.22 32.12 -14.83
CA VAL A 281 17.86 31.58 -16.04
C VAL A 281 19.28 32.15 -16.12
N ARG A 282 20.28 31.28 -16.38
CA ARG A 282 21.71 31.59 -16.30
C ARG A 282 22.41 31.64 -17.66
N SER A 283 21.81 32.32 -18.64
CA SER A 283 22.48 32.74 -19.89
C SER A 283 23.30 34.00 -19.58
N THR A 284 22.62 35.15 -19.55
CA THR A 284 22.90 36.21 -18.58
C THR A 284 21.94 36.05 -17.39
N PRO A 285 22.34 36.27 -16.11
CA PRO A 285 21.48 35.95 -14.97
C PRO A 285 20.17 36.77 -14.90
N GLN A 286 19.07 36.19 -15.37
CA GLN A 286 17.73 36.79 -15.39
C GLN A 286 16.79 36.09 -14.40
N THR A 287 16.16 36.85 -13.50
CA THR A 287 15.18 36.29 -12.54
C THR A 287 13.79 36.20 -13.17
N ILE A 288 13.38 34.99 -13.56
CA ILE A 288 12.07 34.74 -14.20
C ILE A 288 10.92 34.61 -13.18
N ALA A 289 11.22 34.27 -11.91
CA ALA A 289 10.27 34.36 -10.81
C ALA A 289 10.95 34.56 -9.45
N SER A 290 10.22 35.12 -8.51
CA SER A 290 10.59 35.12 -7.08
C SER A 290 9.34 35.18 -6.22
N GLY A 291 9.45 34.75 -4.96
CA GLY A 291 8.32 34.73 -4.03
C GLY A 291 8.70 34.18 -2.66
N THR A 292 7.70 33.71 -1.92
CA THR A 292 7.89 33.00 -0.65
C THR A 292 7.22 31.64 -0.68
N THR A 293 7.82 30.64 -0.03
CA THR A 293 7.24 29.30 0.15
C THR A 293 5.90 29.37 0.90
N THR A 294 5.05 28.35 0.72
CA THR A 294 3.79 28.24 1.47
C THR A 294 4.04 28.06 2.97
N ARG A 295 2.98 28.16 3.77
CA ARG A 295 3.04 27.79 5.21
C ARG A 295 3.38 26.30 5.43
N GLY A 296 3.20 25.46 4.41
CA GLY A 296 3.63 24.06 4.41
C GLY A 296 5.10 23.84 4.04
N GLY A 297 5.79 24.86 3.51
CA GLY A 297 7.14 24.70 2.96
C GLY A 297 7.17 24.28 1.49
N GLU A 298 6.12 24.61 0.72
CA GLU A 298 6.01 24.23 -0.69
C GLU A 298 6.32 25.40 -1.63
N ILE A 299 6.67 25.08 -2.88
CA ILE A 299 6.64 25.99 -4.04
C ILE A 299 5.81 25.33 -5.13
N VAL A 300 4.93 26.12 -5.76
CA VAL A 300 4.37 25.84 -7.09
C VAL A 300 4.46 27.13 -7.88
N ALA A 301 5.39 27.21 -8.83
CA ALA A 301 5.65 28.39 -9.65
C ALA A 301 5.60 28.01 -11.13
N ASN A 302 5.08 28.93 -11.96
CA ASN A 302 4.86 28.70 -13.40
C ASN A 302 5.38 29.90 -14.24
N PRO A 303 6.66 30.30 -14.11
CA PRO A 303 7.24 31.34 -14.97
C PRO A 303 7.34 30.89 -16.43
N THR A 304 7.76 31.82 -17.29
CA THR A 304 8.06 31.56 -18.70
C THR A 304 9.51 31.86 -19.03
N ILE A 305 10.06 31.17 -20.03
CA ILE A 305 11.36 31.47 -20.63
C ILE A 305 11.31 32.86 -21.30
N PRO A 306 12.34 33.73 -21.13
CA PRO A 306 12.36 35.05 -21.76
C PRO A 306 12.88 35.00 -23.20
N ASP A 307 12.44 35.94 -24.03
CA ASP A 307 12.63 35.93 -25.49
C ASP A 307 14.03 36.40 -25.96
N ASN A 308 15.00 36.56 -25.06
CA ASN A 308 16.30 37.19 -25.32
C ASN A 308 17.50 36.37 -24.82
N LEU A 309 17.44 35.05 -24.99
CA LEU A 309 18.56 34.17 -24.70
C LEU A 309 19.54 34.14 -25.90
N GLU A 310 20.83 34.04 -25.59
CA GLU A 310 21.90 33.85 -26.58
C GLU A 310 22.01 32.35 -26.93
N PRO A 311 22.56 31.92 -28.07
CA PRO A 311 22.66 30.51 -28.40
C PRO A 311 23.51 29.67 -27.43
N GLY A 312 23.26 28.37 -27.40
CA GLY A 312 23.99 27.35 -26.64
C GLY A 312 23.34 26.96 -25.30
N TRP A 313 24.15 26.41 -24.38
CA TRP A 313 23.66 25.85 -23.11
C TRP A 313 23.29 26.89 -22.05
N HIS A 314 22.14 26.65 -21.41
CA HIS A 314 21.62 27.41 -20.29
C HIS A 314 21.23 26.53 -19.11
N SER A 315 20.93 27.17 -17.99
CA SER A 315 20.28 26.51 -16.86
C SER A 315 19.21 27.38 -16.23
N ILE A 316 18.18 26.71 -15.73
CA ILE A 316 17.18 27.27 -14.82
C ILE A 316 17.55 26.83 -13.41
N THR A 317 17.84 27.79 -12.54
CA THR A 317 18.19 27.57 -11.15
C THR A 317 17.07 28.04 -10.25
N LEU A 318 16.47 27.13 -9.47
CA LEU A 318 15.73 27.48 -8.26
C LEU A 318 16.74 27.64 -7.12
N THR A 319 16.65 28.74 -6.36
CA THR A 319 17.38 28.90 -5.09
C THR A 319 16.38 29.26 -3.98
N THR A 320 16.45 28.54 -2.87
CA THR A 320 15.54 28.67 -1.73
C THR A 320 16.23 28.17 -0.44
N ARG A 321 15.48 28.03 0.66
CA ARG A 321 16.00 27.55 1.95
C ARG A 321 15.25 26.31 2.43
N ALA A 322 15.97 25.23 2.68
CA ALA A 322 15.42 24.01 3.28
C ALA A 322 14.98 24.26 4.74
N ALA A 323 14.19 23.36 5.33
CA ALA A 323 13.64 23.54 6.67
C ALA A 323 14.67 23.47 7.82
N ASP A 324 15.84 22.87 7.60
CA ASP A 324 16.98 22.91 8.54
C ASP A 324 17.72 24.26 8.52
N GLY A 325 17.46 25.08 7.50
CA GLY A 325 18.11 26.36 7.26
C GLY A 325 19.34 26.32 6.34
N SER A 326 19.63 25.18 5.71
CA SER A 326 20.56 25.11 4.58
C SER A 326 19.99 25.81 3.33
N THR A 327 20.86 26.28 2.44
CA THR A 327 20.46 26.72 1.10
C THR A 327 20.18 25.49 0.25
N MET A 328 19.04 25.48 -0.44
CA MET A 328 18.70 24.48 -1.44
C MET A 328 18.78 25.15 -2.82
N GLU A 329 19.50 24.52 -3.73
CA GLU A 329 19.66 24.95 -5.13
C GLU A 329 19.34 23.75 -6.02
N GLU A 330 18.36 23.90 -6.91
CA GLU A 330 17.93 22.89 -7.88
C GLU A 330 18.18 23.44 -9.29
N VAL A 331 18.70 22.63 -10.21
CA VAL A 331 19.17 23.12 -11.52
C VAL A 331 18.82 22.14 -12.64
N SER A 332 18.03 22.60 -13.60
CA SER A 332 17.81 21.94 -14.90
C SER A 332 18.57 22.70 -15.99
N TRP A 333 19.12 21.99 -16.97
CA TRP A 333 19.88 22.52 -18.10
C TRP A 333 19.13 22.29 -19.42
N PHE A 334 19.29 23.20 -20.36
CA PHE A 334 18.68 23.12 -21.69
C PHE A 334 19.53 23.88 -22.72
N GLU A 335 19.48 23.45 -23.97
CA GLU A 335 20.28 23.97 -25.09
C GLU A 335 19.39 24.67 -26.12
N ILE A 336 19.89 25.74 -26.73
CA ILE A 336 19.16 26.55 -27.71
C ILE A 336 20.01 26.79 -28.96
N THR A 337 19.46 26.49 -30.14
CA THR A 337 20.12 26.74 -31.43
C THR A 337 20.33 28.22 -31.73
N ALA A 338 21.11 28.56 -32.76
CA ALA A 338 21.25 29.93 -33.27
C ALA A 338 19.91 30.57 -33.68
N SER A 339 18.91 29.75 -34.02
CA SER A 339 17.55 30.14 -34.42
C SER A 339 16.54 30.21 -33.26
N GLY A 340 16.94 29.94 -32.01
CA GLY A 340 16.09 30.05 -30.83
C GLY A 340 15.22 28.81 -30.53
N LEU A 341 15.51 27.68 -31.16
CA LEU A 341 14.79 26.41 -30.98
C LEU A 341 15.37 25.62 -29.80
N LEU A 342 14.54 24.85 -29.09
CA LEU A 342 15.02 23.90 -28.09
C LEU A 342 15.74 22.73 -28.76
N GLU A 343 16.96 22.43 -28.31
CA GLU A 343 17.82 21.39 -28.88
C GLU A 343 17.88 20.15 -27.96
N ASP A 344 18.41 20.29 -26.74
CA ASP A 344 18.46 19.24 -25.71
C ASP A 344 18.03 19.74 -24.30
N MET A 345 17.75 18.81 -23.39
CA MET A 345 17.45 19.05 -21.97
C MET A 345 18.13 18.02 -21.05
N SER A 346 18.78 18.49 -19.99
CA SER A 346 19.57 17.64 -19.08
C SER A 346 19.42 18.03 -17.60
N ASP A 347 19.21 17.02 -16.75
CA ASP A 347 19.28 17.15 -15.28
C ASP A 347 20.73 17.33 -14.77
N SER A 348 21.72 17.30 -15.66
CA SER A 348 23.14 17.33 -15.32
C SER A 348 23.85 18.47 -16.04
N LYS A 349 24.88 19.03 -15.41
CA LYS A 349 25.63 20.13 -16.01
C LYS A 349 26.41 19.62 -17.25
N PRO A 350 26.25 20.23 -18.43
CA PRO A 350 26.99 19.87 -19.63
C PRO A 350 28.50 20.09 -19.45
N SER A 351 29.28 19.25 -20.12
CA SER A 351 30.74 19.30 -20.15
C SER A 351 31.26 20.51 -20.93
N ALA A 352 32.53 20.83 -20.74
CA ALA A 352 33.20 21.89 -21.50
C ALA A 352 33.35 21.56 -23.01
N SER A 353 33.05 20.33 -23.43
CA SER A 353 32.98 19.89 -24.83
C SER A 353 31.60 20.15 -25.42
N GLU A 354 30.52 19.77 -24.72
CA GLU A 354 29.14 20.04 -25.16
C GLU A 354 28.88 21.55 -25.24
N VAL A 355 29.26 22.32 -24.21
CA VAL A 355 29.19 23.80 -24.20
C VAL A 355 30.03 24.47 -25.29
N ALA A 356 30.97 23.76 -25.92
CA ALA A 356 31.76 24.28 -27.04
C ALA A 356 31.18 23.87 -28.42
N ALA A 357 30.53 22.70 -28.51
CA ALA A 357 29.81 22.28 -29.71
C ALA A 357 28.54 23.13 -29.92
N ALA A 358 27.84 23.46 -28.83
CA ALA A 358 26.66 24.33 -28.72
C ALA A 358 26.76 25.75 -29.31
N LEU A 359 27.90 26.10 -29.91
CA LEU A 359 28.21 27.40 -30.49
C LEU A 359 28.54 27.30 -32.00
N GLU A 360 28.51 26.10 -32.57
CA GLU A 360 28.57 25.80 -33.99
C GLU A 360 27.20 25.17 -34.36
N ASP A 361 26.48 25.69 -35.37
CA ASP A 361 25.15 25.13 -35.74
C ASP A 361 25.27 23.66 -36.18
N ASP A 362 24.60 22.75 -35.49
CA ASP A 362 24.59 21.33 -35.87
C ASP A 362 23.61 21.07 -37.02
N PHE A 363 24.16 20.90 -38.21
CA PHE A 363 23.40 20.53 -39.40
C PHE A 363 22.75 19.14 -39.30
N GLU A 364 23.26 18.21 -38.47
CA GLU A 364 22.62 16.91 -38.25
C GLU A 364 21.31 17.08 -37.43
N PHE A 365 21.26 18.01 -36.46
CA PHE A 365 20.04 18.35 -35.71
C PHE A 365 18.94 18.90 -36.62
N TYR A 366 19.24 19.89 -37.47
CA TYR A 366 18.23 20.47 -38.37
C TYR A 366 17.70 19.44 -39.39
N ASP A 367 18.56 18.57 -39.94
CA ASP A 367 18.16 17.50 -40.86
C ASP A 367 17.30 16.41 -40.17
N GLU A 368 17.63 15.99 -38.93
CA GLU A 368 16.83 14.99 -38.19
C GLU A 368 15.51 15.56 -37.65
N ALA A 369 15.48 16.84 -37.25
CA ALA A 369 14.25 17.57 -36.92
C ALA A 369 13.37 17.86 -38.16
N GLY A 370 13.93 17.76 -39.37
CA GLY A 370 13.23 18.04 -40.63
C GLY A 370 12.96 19.53 -40.86
N ILE A 371 13.83 20.40 -40.33
CA ILE A 371 13.70 21.87 -40.38
C ILE A 371 14.63 22.40 -41.46
N ASP A 372 14.10 23.15 -42.43
CA ASP A 372 14.95 23.80 -43.45
C ASP A 372 15.74 24.95 -42.79
N ALA A 373 17.01 24.69 -42.51
CA ALA A 373 17.93 25.67 -41.92
C ALA A 373 17.96 26.98 -42.72
N ALA A 374 17.75 26.94 -44.04
CA ALA A 374 17.74 28.13 -44.89
C ALA A 374 16.54 29.08 -44.68
N GLU A 375 15.45 28.61 -44.03
CA GLU A 375 14.30 29.46 -43.68
C GLU A 375 14.49 30.19 -42.33
N ASN A 376 15.37 29.68 -41.45
CA ASN A 376 15.59 30.20 -40.09
C ASN A 376 16.92 30.94 -39.87
N VAL A 377 17.84 30.99 -40.85
CA VAL A 377 19.09 31.76 -40.72
C VAL A 377 18.79 33.24 -40.41
N PRO A 378 19.45 33.85 -39.40
CA PRO A 378 19.27 35.27 -39.10
C PRO A 378 19.61 36.13 -40.32
N GLN A 379 18.73 37.10 -40.62
CA GLN A 379 18.82 37.94 -41.82
C GLN A 379 20.17 38.66 -41.99
N GLU A 380 20.97 38.84 -40.93
CA GLU A 380 22.29 39.47 -41.03
C GLU A 380 23.32 38.57 -41.73
N GLU A 381 23.38 37.25 -41.42
CA GLU A 381 24.25 36.30 -42.15
C GLU A 381 23.82 36.09 -43.59
N VAL A 382 22.50 36.06 -43.86
CA VAL A 382 21.97 36.04 -45.23
C VAL A 382 22.45 37.27 -46.01
N ASN A 383 22.53 38.44 -45.36
CA ASN A 383 23.03 39.66 -45.99
C ASN A 383 24.57 39.70 -46.14
N GLU A 384 25.34 39.13 -45.22
CA GLU A 384 26.80 39.01 -45.37
C GLU A 384 27.18 38.02 -46.48
N THR A 385 26.60 36.81 -46.48
CA THR A 385 26.83 35.80 -47.54
C THR A 385 26.37 36.30 -48.91
N VAL A 386 25.22 37.00 -49.01
CA VAL A 386 24.80 37.64 -50.26
C VAL A 386 25.78 38.73 -50.71
N GLN A 387 26.39 39.51 -49.81
CA GLN A 387 27.43 40.47 -50.19
C GLN A 387 28.74 39.78 -50.61
N GLU A 388 29.17 38.73 -49.94
CA GLU A 388 30.39 38.01 -50.31
C GLU A 388 30.21 37.32 -51.68
N VAL A 389 29.11 36.59 -51.89
CA VAL A 389 28.75 35.99 -53.19
C VAL A 389 28.59 37.06 -54.28
N SER A 390 27.98 38.20 -53.98
CA SER A 390 27.90 39.34 -54.92
C SER A 390 29.30 39.86 -55.30
N SER A 391 30.24 39.93 -54.36
CA SER A 391 31.62 40.34 -54.62
C SER A 391 32.37 39.32 -55.50
N VAL A 392 32.17 38.02 -55.24
CA VAL A 392 32.75 36.93 -56.04
C VAL A 392 32.17 36.94 -57.45
N VAL A 393 30.85 37.04 -57.61
CA VAL A 393 30.18 37.14 -58.91
C VAL A 393 30.63 38.39 -59.67
N ALA A 394 30.78 39.53 -59.01
CA ALA A 394 31.34 40.74 -59.62
C ALA A 394 32.78 40.53 -60.10
N SER A 395 33.63 39.84 -59.33
CA SER A 395 35.00 39.52 -59.74
C SER A 395 35.04 38.57 -60.95
N VAL A 396 34.19 37.55 -60.99
CA VAL A 396 34.06 36.59 -62.11
C VAL A 396 33.48 37.26 -63.36
N ALA A 397 32.55 38.20 -63.21
CA ALA A 397 32.07 39.05 -64.30
C ALA A 397 33.20 39.92 -64.89
N LEU A 398 34.09 40.45 -64.04
CA LEU A 398 35.24 41.25 -64.46
C LEU A 398 36.29 40.39 -65.20
N VAL A 399 36.57 39.19 -64.72
CA VAL A 399 37.49 38.23 -65.36
C VAL A 399 36.92 37.73 -66.70
N SER A 400 35.63 37.42 -66.78
CA SER A 400 34.99 36.98 -68.03
C SER A 400 34.86 38.11 -69.06
N ALA A 401 34.61 39.36 -68.64
CA ALA A 401 34.71 40.53 -69.50
C ALA A 401 36.13 40.76 -70.05
N ALA A 402 37.16 40.57 -69.22
CA ALA A 402 38.56 40.64 -69.66
C ALA A 402 38.92 39.52 -70.66
N ALA A 403 38.41 38.31 -70.46
CA ALA A 403 38.58 37.19 -71.40
C ALA A 403 37.86 37.42 -72.74
N ALA A 404 36.66 38.01 -72.71
CA ALA A 404 35.95 38.42 -73.93
C ALA A 404 36.72 39.51 -74.71
N ALA A 405 37.35 40.46 -74.01
CA ALA A 405 38.19 41.48 -74.63
C ALA A 405 39.44 40.90 -75.32
N THR A 406 40.16 39.95 -74.69
CA THR A 406 41.30 39.28 -75.35
C THR A 406 40.88 38.42 -76.54
N ALA A 407 39.72 37.75 -76.47
CA ALA A 407 39.16 37.02 -77.60
C ALA A 407 38.81 37.94 -78.79
N ALA A 408 38.27 39.14 -78.53
CA ALA A 408 38.00 40.15 -79.57
C ALA A 408 39.29 40.70 -80.22
N VAL A 409 40.34 40.94 -79.44
CA VAL A 409 41.64 41.37 -79.97
C VAL A 409 42.30 40.27 -80.82
N ALA A 410 42.19 39.01 -80.42
CA ALA A 410 42.72 37.88 -81.18
C ALA A 410 42.01 37.70 -82.54
N SER A 411 40.69 37.86 -82.61
CA SER A 411 39.94 37.73 -83.87
C SER A 411 40.24 38.88 -84.85
N ALA A 412 40.45 40.10 -84.35
CA ALA A 412 40.88 41.24 -85.16
C ALA A 412 42.28 41.02 -85.78
N ALA A 413 43.22 40.43 -85.02
CA ALA A 413 44.56 40.11 -85.52
C ALA A 413 44.52 39.03 -86.64
N ALA A 414 43.67 38.01 -86.50
CA ALA A 414 43.52 36.96 -87.51
C ALA A 414 42.96 37.51 -88.84
N ALA A 415 41.98 38.44 -88.78
CA ALA A 415 41.40 39.05 -89.96
C ALA A 415 42.41 39.91 -90.76
N ALA A 416 43.31 40.60 -90.06
CA ALA A 416 44.36 41.41 -90.70
C ALA A 416 45.40 40.57 -91.46
N GLY A 417 45.73 39.37 -90.96
CA GLY A 417 46.72 38.48 -91.60
C GLY A 417 46.25 37.88 -92.93
N ALA A 418 44.96 37.56 -93.05
CA ALA A 418 44.41 36.87 -94.23
C ALA A 418 44.38 37.75 -95.50
N ALA A 419 44.25 39.07 -95.35
CA ALA A 419 44.15 40.00 -96.48
C ALA A 419 45.46 40.22 -97.26
N ALA A 420 46.62 39.91 -96.66
CA ALA A 420 47.94 40.15 -97.25
C ALA A 420 48.44 39.02 -98.19
N ALA A 421 47.80 37.84 -98.17
CA ALA A 421 48.31 36.63 -98.84
C ALA A 421 47.63 36.27 -100.17
N ALA A 422 46.55 36.96 -100.56
CA ALA A 422 45.71 36.62 -101.72
C ALA A 422 45.96 37.49 -102.98
N GLY A 423 47.14 38.12 -103.08
CA GLY A 423 47.46 39.09 -104.14
C GLY A 423 48.23 38.58 -105.35
N ALA A 424 48.54 37.27 -105.44
CA ALA A 424 49.46 36.73 -106.45
C ALA A 424 48.92 35.51 -107.23
N SER A 425 48.96 35.63 -108.56
CA SER A 425 48.90 34.57 -109.57
C SER A 425 47.74 33.55 -109.54
N ALA A 426 46.71 33.80 -110.35
CA ALA A 426 46.12 32.79 -111.21
C ALA A 426 45.66 33.45 -112.53
N SER A 427 46.01 32.87 -113.68
CA SER A 427 45.65 33.39 -115.02
C SER A 427 45.43 32.25 -116.02
N ALA A 428 44.59 32.51 -117.03
CA ALA A 428 43.98 31.55 -117.97
C ALA A 428 43.00 30.54 -117.28
N ALA A 429 41.74 30.34 -117.70
CA ALA A 429 41.10 30.19 -119.02
C ALA A 429 41.23 28.76 -119.62
N ALA A 430 40.21 28.16 -120.25
CA ALA A 430 38.76 28.48 -120.31
C ALA A 430 37.95 27.30 -120.92
N GLY A 431 36.62 27.33 -120.76
CA GLY A 431 35.65 26.58 -121.58
C GLY A 431 35.13 25.25 -120.99
N ALA A 432 33.91 24.80 -121.32
CA ALA A 432 32.83 25.47 -122.07
C ALA A 432 31.44 24.80 -121.84
N SER A 433 30.37 25.61 -122.02
CA SER A 433 29.03 25.30 -122.60
C SER A 433 28.38 23.90 -122.49
N ALA A 434 27.05 23.74 -122.32
CA ALA A 434 25.96 24.69 -122.07
C ALA A 434 24.64 23.94 -121.75
N GLY A 435 23.63 24.65 -121.22
CA GLY A 435 22.26 24.15 -121.08
C GLY A 435 21.28 25.29 -120.71
N ALA A 436 20.46 25.73 -121.67
CA ALA A 436 19.42 26.75 -121.48
C ALA A 436 18.09 26.09 -121.01
N SER A 437 17.01 26.78 -120.60
CA SER A 437 16.58 28.18 -120.86
C SER A 437 15.57 28.64 -119.78
N ALA A 438 15.60 29.90 -119.31
CA ALA A 438 14.65 31.00 -119.62
C ALA A 438 13.24 30.89 -118.96
N SER A 439 12.48 31.96 -118.64
CA SER A 439 12.58 33.39 -118.99
C SER A 439 11.87 34.34 -117.99
N ALA A 440 12.38 35.57 -117.81
CA ALA A 440 11.71 36.85 -117.47
C ALA A 440 10.80 36.97 -116.21
N GLY A 441 10.66 38.14 -115.55
CA GLY A 441 11.35 39.43 -115.69
C GLY A 441 10.56 40.63 -115.12
N ALA A 442 11.26 41.72 -114.74
CA ALA A 442 10.74 43.06 -114.32
C ALA A 442 9.89 43.13 -113.01
N SER A 443 9.68 44.26 -112.33
CA SER A 443 10.51 45.49 -112.13
C SER A 443 9.95 46.40 -111.01
N SER A 444 10.83 47.05 -110.23
CA SER A 444 10.66 48.35 -109.53
C SER A 444 9.40 48.67 -108.68
N SER A 445 9.61 48.74 -107.36
CA SER A 445 9.15 49.78 -106.39
C SER A 445 7.68 50.29 -106.33
N ALA A 446 7.03 50.17 -105.15
CA ALA A 446 6.53 51.31 -104.33
C ALA A 446 5.72 50.90 -103.07
N GLY A 447 5.79 51.72 -102.01
CA GLY A 447 4.63 52.23 -101.24
C GLY A 447 3.69 51.32 -100.41
N SER A 448 3.96 51.24 -99.10
CA SER A 448 3.03 51.53 -97.97
C SER A 448 1.61 50.90 -97.81
N SER A 449 1.38 50.41 -96.59
CA SER A 449 0.20 50.62 -95.70
C SER A 449 -0.96 49.59 -95.60
N SER A 450 -1.57 49.59 -94.40
CA SER A 450 -2.77 48.87 -93.92
C SER A 450 -2.68 47.33 -93.73
N GLY A 451 -3.36 46.71 -92.75
CA GLY A 451 -3.94 47.29 -91.53
C GLY A 451 -5.08 46.51 -90.86
N ALA A 452 -4.91 46.18 -89.56
CA ALA A 452 -5.96 45.80 -88.58
C ALA A 452 -6.74 44.47 -88.85
N THR A 453 -7.51 43.84 -87.94
CA THR A 453 -8.33 44.34 -86.80
C THR A 453 -8.62 43.28 -85.69
N ARG A 454 -8.71 43.73 -84.42
CA ARG A 454 -9.71 43.33 -83.35
C ARG A 454 -9.67 41.88 -82.79
N THR A 455 -10.23 41.49 -81.61
CA THR A 455 -10.70 42.10 -80.32
C THR A 455 -11.01 40.94 -79.31
N ALA A 456 -11.25 41.09 -77.99
CA ALA A 456 -10.70 41.92 -76.90
C ALA A 456 -11.60 41.81 -75.61
N ALA A 457 -10.99 41.75 -74.40
CA ALA A 457 -11.59 42.13 -73.09
C ALA A 457 -12.78 41.27 -72.53
N PRO A 458 -13.28 41.49 -71.28
CA PRO A 458 -12.57 41.65 -69.98
C PRO A 458 -13.26 40.99 -68.75
N SER A 459 -12.57 40.99 -67.58
CA SER A 459 -13.14 41.06 -66.19
C SER A 459 -14.02 39.89 -65.68
N GLY A 460 -14.29 39.71 -64.37
CA GLY A 460 -13.87 40.46 -63.17
C GLY A 460 -14.32 39.80 -61.85
N SER A 461 -13.98 40.44 -60.72
CA SER A 461 -14.17 40.01 -59.32
C SER A 461 -15.61 39.83 -58.80
N SER A 462 -15.82 38.94 -57.82
CA SER A 462 -16.76 39.18 -56.71
C SER A 462 -16.57 38.24 -55.50
N THR A 463 -16.39 38.80 -54.30
CA THR A 463 -16.75 38.19 -53.00
C THR A 463 -18.20 38.56 -52.63
N PRO A 464 -18.90 37.73 -51.84
CA PRO A 464 -19.13 38.05 -50.42
C PRO A 464 -19.10 36.79 -49.52
N GLY A 465 -19.20 36.86 -48.18
CA GLY A 465 -19.21 38.02 -47.28
C GLY A 465 -20.22 37.89 -46.12
N GLY A 466 -19.75 37.49 -44.92
CA GLY A 466 -20.53 37.41 -43.67
C GLY A 466 -21.49 36.20 -43.58
N SER A 467 -22.20 35.96 -42.46
CA SER A 467 -22.05 36.45 -41.07
C SER A 467 -23.02 35.68 -40.15
N SER A 468 -22.68 35.47 -38.86
CA SER A 468 -23.50 34.82 -37.81
C SER A 468 -23.86 33.33 -38.08
N GLY A 469 -24.20 32.51 -37.08
CA GLY A 469 -24.25 32.70 -35.63
C GLY A 469 -25.24 31.70 -34.99
N GLY A 470 -25.07 31.35 -33.71
CA GLY A 470 -26.01 30.45 -33.01
C GLY A 470 -25.38 29.60 -31.92
N SER A 471 -25.42 30.09 -30.68
CA SER A 471 -25.20 29.27 -29.48
C SER A 471 -26.48 28.53 -29.09
N SER A 472 -26.36 27.53 -28.20
CA SER A 472 -27.45 26.82 -27.51
C SER A 472 -28.36 25.93 -28.41
N GLY A 473 -29.01 24.89 -27.87
CA GLY A 473 -28.93 24.32 -26.52
C GLY A 473 -30.25 23.63 -26.14
N GLY A 474 -30.36 23.21 -24.87
CA GLY A 474 -31.63 22.89 -24.19
C GLY A 474 -32.40 21.65 -24.70
N SER A 475 -32.42 20.51 -23.99
CA SER A 475 -33.10 20.26 -22.70
C SER A 475 -34.63 20.14 -22.76
N SER A 476 -35.11 18.90 -22.64
CA SER A 476 -36.44 18.53 -22.14
C SER A 476 -36.32 17.12 -21.53
N SER A 477 -36.37 16.94 -20.21
CA SER A 477 -37.56 16.93 -19.33
C SER A 477 -38.54 15.78 -19.66
N GLY A 478 -38.83 14.83 -18.77
CA GLY A 478 -38.35 14.58 -17.40
C GLY A 478 -39.40 13.78 -16.59
N SER A 479 -39.07 13.37 -15.36
CA SER A 479 -40.01 12.83 -14.32
C SER A 479 -40.78 11.52 -14.68
N SER A 480 -40.96 10.50 -13.83
CA SER A 480 -40.97 10.43 -12.36
C SER A 480 -41.07 8.97 -11.85
N GLY A 481 -40.71 8.72 -10.59
CA GLY A 481 -40.85 7.43 -9.88
C GLY A 481 -39.60 6.53 -10.01
N GLY A 482 -39.10 5.82 -8.99
CA GLY A 482 -39.57 5.58 -7.61
C GLY A 482 -40.05 4.12 -7.43
N SER A 483 -39.51 3.30 -6.51
CA SER A 483 -38.54 3.54 -5.42
C SER A 483 -37.86 2.25 -4.94
N SER A 484 -36.62 2.36 -4.40
CA SER A 484 -35.91 1.36 -3.53
C SER A 484 -35.57 -0.02 -4.15
N ASN A 485 -34.51 -0.75 -3.72
CA ASN A 485 -33.65 -0.63 -2.54
C ASN A 485 -32.19 -1.09 -2.80
N SER A 486 -31.26 -0.70 -1.91
CA SER A 486 -29.94 -1.30 -1.62
C SER A 486 -29.01 -1.67 -2.79
N SER A 487 -27.92 -0.90 -2.96
CA SER A 487 -26.87 -1.13 -3.97
C SER A 487 -25.47 -1.21 -3.35
N SER A 488 -24.68 -2.21 -3.76
CA SER A 488 -23.22 -2.22 -3.66
C SER A 488 -22.64 -2.99 -4.85
N ASN A 489 -22.42 -2.29 -5.98
CA ASN A 489 -21.84 -2.87 -7.19
C ASN A 489 -20.46 -2.29 -7.47
N SER A 490 -19.50 -3.17 -7.80
CA SER A 490 -18.12 -2.82 -8.12
C SER A 490 -17.80 -3.07 -9.60
N SER A 491 -17.32 -2.03 -10.29
CA SER A 491 -16.83 -2.04 -11.68
C SER A 491 -15.97 -0.77 -11.84
N SER A 492 -14.65 -0.84 -12.06
CA SER A 492 -13.97 -1.08 -13.36
C SER A 492 -14.31 0.01 -14.40
N THR A 493 -13.39 0.63 -15.14
CA THR A 493 -11.95 0.34 -15.43
C THR A 493 -11.27 1.72 -15.74
N SER A 494 -9.96 1.93 -15.95
CA SER A 494 -8.83 1.06 -16.32
C SER A 494 -7.45 1.64 -15.88
N ASP A 495 -6.37 0.92 -16.22
CA ASP A 495 -5.06 1.31 -16.85
C ASP A 495 -4.49 2.74 -16.62
N ASP A 496 -3.17 2.98 -16.49
CA ASP A 496 -2.00 2.10 -16.70
C ASP A 496 -0.74 2.62 -15.95
N SER A 497 0.14 1.73 -15.44
CA SER A 497 1.60 1.95 -15.22
C SER A 497 2.26 0.85 -14.37
N ALA A 498 3.23 0.14 -14.97
CA ALA A 498 4.20 -0.82 -14.41
C ALA A 498 4.33 -0.99 -12.86
N ASP A 499 3.64 -1.98 -12.29
CA ASP A 499 3.94 -2.50 -10.93
C ASP A 499 5.16 -3.44 -10.96
N TYR A 500 6.29 -2.94 -10.44
CA TYR A 500 7.50 -3.72 -10.17
C TYR A 500 7.85 -3.72 -8.67
N GLY A 501 6.90 -4.04 -7.77
CA GLY A 501 7.33 -4.41 -6.41
C GLY A 501 6.28 -4.62 -5.32
N ASN A 502 5.66 -5.80 -5.28
CA ASN A 502 5.16 -6.37 -4.03
C ASN A 502 5.35 -7.90 -3.98
N LEU A 503 6.53 -8.34 -3.50
CA LEU A 503 6.80 -9.73 -3.09
C LEU A 503 6.49 -9.98 -1.61
N GLU A 504 5.68 -9.12 -0.99
CA GLU A 504 5.14 -9.39 0.35
C GLU A 504 4.17 -10.56 0.28
N ALA A 505 4.53 -11.66 0.94
CA ALA A 505 3.64 -12.81 1.05
C ALA A 505 2.45 -12.43 1.94
N GLU A 506 1.26 -12.31 1.35
CA GLU A 506 0.00 -12.30 2.10
C GLU A 506 0.06 -13.44 3.13
N HIS A 507 -0.13 -13.09 4.42
CA HIS A 507 -0.04 -14.05 5.51
C HIS A 507 -1.33 -14.88 5.50
N ASP A 508 -1.29 -15.93 4.68
CA ASP A 508 -2.41 -16.74 4.24
C ASP A 508 -3.17 -17.32 5.45
N ASP A 509 -4.29 -16.68 5.81
CA ASP A 509 -4.96 -16.93 7.10
C ASP A 509 -5.55 -18.34 7.13
N PHE A 510 -5.02 -19.17 8.04
CA PHE A 510 -5.32 -20.60 8.18
C PHE A 510 -6.71 -20.83 8.82
N THR A 511 -7.74 -20.29 8.18
CA THR A 511 -9.14 -20.51 8.46
C THR A 511 -9.45 -22.01 8.43
N THR A 512 -9.69 -22.59 9.60
CA THR A 512 -9.84 -24.05 9.82
C THR A 512 -11.27 -24.50 9.47
N ASP A 513 -11.54 -24.45 8.17
CA ASP A 513 -12.88 -24.53 7.61
C ASP A 513 -13.40 -25.99 7.55
N LYS A 514 -14.12 -26.38 8.62
CA LYS A 514 -15.03 -27.53 8.81
C LYS A 514 -14.70 -28.82 8.03
N PHE A 515 -14.40 -29.89 8.78
CA PHE A 515 -14.32 -31.31 8.35
C PHE A 515 -15.14 -31.64 7.08
N LYS A 516 -14.45 -32.07 6.01
CA LYS A 516 -15.01 -32.48 4.74
C LYS A 516 -15.00 -34.01 4.63
N TRP A 517 -15.69 -34.57 3.62
CA TRP A 517 -15.95 -36.02 3.56
C TRP A 517 -14.67 -36.88 3.49
N GLY A 518 -13.57 -36.34 2.93
CA GLY A 518 -12.27 -37.00 2.90
C GLY A 518 -11.63 -37.13 4.27
N ASP A 519 -11.77 -36.12 5.13
CA ASP A 519 -11.20 -36.07 6.49
C ASP A 519 -11.86 -37.09 7.43
N GLY A 520 -13.09 -37.51 7.11
CA GLY A 520 -13.86 -38.53 7.83
C GLY A 520 -13.45 -39.98 7.54
N LEU A 521 -12.54 -40.23 6.59
CA LEU A 521 -12.11 -41.59 6.25
C LEU A 521 -11.33 -42.21 7.42
N ALA A 522 -11.77 -43.40 7.87
CA ALA A 522 -11.20 -44.09 9.03
C ALA A 522 -9.68 -44.35 8.93
N ILE A 523 -9.12 -44.38 7.72
CA ILE A 523 -7.68 -44.51 7.47
C ILE A 523 -6.84 -43.38 8.12
N TRP A 524 -7.38 -42.17 8.29
CA TRP A 524 -6.69 -41.05 8.97
C TRP A 524 -6.68 -41.17 10.50
N SER A 525 -7.52 -42.06 11.06
CA SER A 525 -7.48 -42.37 12.50
C SER A 525 -6.31 -43.26 12.89
N LEU A 526 -5.68 -43.95 11.92
CA LEU A 526 -4.59 -44.90 12.17
C LEU A 526 -3.37 -44.20 12.79
N PRO A 527 -2.73 -44.82 13.80
CA PRO A 527 -1.64 -44.18 14.56
C PRO A 527 -0.41 -43.86 13.70
N PHE A 528 -0.16 -44.65 12.65
CA PHE A 528 0.90 -44.40 11.68
C PHE A 528 0.69 -43.11 10.88
N MET A 529 -0.53 -42.87 10.38
CA MET A 529 -0.86 -41.64 9.64
C MET A 529 -0.67 -40.41 10.53
N ARG A 530 -1.13 -40.46 11.79
CA ARG A 530 -0.97 -39.40 12.80
C ARG A 530 0.48 -39.16 13.27
N ALA A 531 1.41 -40.06 12.96
CA ALA A 531 2.84 -39.88 13.19
C ALA A 531 3.50 -39.17 11.99
N LEU A 532 3.22 -39.63 10.77
CA LEU A 532 3.68 -39.01 9.52
C LEU A 532 3.20 -37.56 9.37
N ASP A 533 1.94 -37.31 9.73
CA ASP A 533 1.34 -35.99 9.65
C ASP A 533 2.05 -34.98 10.58
N ARG A 534 2.40 -35.41 11.80
CA ARG A 534 3.24 -34.62 12.73
C ARG A 534 4.65 -34.38 12.22
N ILE A 535 5.34 -35.42 11.74
CA ILE A 535 6.71 -35.29 11.19
C ILE A 535 6.75 -34.25 10.06
N SER A 536 5.77 -34.29 9.17
CA SER A 536 5.70 -33.40 8.01
C SER A 536 5.23 -31.99 8.36
N VAL A 537 4.35 -31.78 9.35
CA VAL A 537 4.06 -30.43 9.90
C VAL A 537 5.32 -29.83 10.52
N SER A 538 6.06 -30.58 11.35
CA SER A 538 7.33 -30.12 11.93
C SER A 538 8.40 -29.82 10.87
N ALA A 539 8.43 -30.57 9.76
CA ALA A 539 9.32 -30.29 8.64
C ALA A 539 8.97 -28.98 7.91
N THR A 540 7.68 -28.68 7.71
CA THR A 540 7.24 -27.39 7.16
C THR A 540 7.56 -26.22 8.09
N GLU A 541 7.35 -26.38 9.40
CA GLU A 541 7.65 -25.34 10.40
C GLU A 541 9.17 -25.09 10.58
N TYR A 542 10.00 -26.11 10.32
CA TYR A 542 11.46 -25.97 10.33
C TYR A 542 11.96 -25.30 9.03
N THR A 543 11.45 -25.70 7.87
CA THR A 543 11.90 -25.16 6.56
C THR A 543 11.41 -23.75 6.26
N SER A 544 10.28 -23.32 6.83
CA SER A 544 9.81 -21.91 6.74
C SER A 544 10.78 -20.91 7.35
N ARG A 545 11.61 -21.35 8.29
CA ARG A 545 12.67 -20.54 8.91
C ARG A 545 13.95 -20.45 8.07
N ILE A 546 14.05 -21.23 6.98
CA ILE A 546 15.26 -21.37 6.15
C ILE A 546 15.07 -20.73 4.78
N SER A 547 13.90 -20.92 4.14
CA SER A 547 13.59 -20.26 2.86
C SER A 547 12.07 -20.19 2.63
N PRO A 548 11.49 -19.00 2.36
CA PRO A 548 10.09 -18.86 1.98
C PRO A 548 9.71 -19.68 0.73
N VAL A 549 10.64 -19.80 -0.22
CA VAL A 549 10.45 -20.60 -1.45
C VAL A 549 10.41 -22.09 -1.13
N LEU A 550 11.29 -22.57 -0.25
CA LEU A 550 11.33 -23.99 0.13
C LEU A 550 10.08 -24.39 0.94
N SER A 551 9.65 -23.57 1.90
CA SER A 551 8.40 -23.83 2.61
C SER A 551 7.19 -23.76 1.69
N ARG A 552 7.20 -22.86 0.69
CA ARG A 552 6.14 -22.80 -0.31
C ARG A 552 6.12 -24.05 -1.19
N ILE A 553 7.27 -24.58 -1.61
CA ILE A 553 7.33 -25.86 -2.36
C ILE A 553 6.77 -27.03 -1.53
N ILE A 554 7.08 -27.08 -0.23
CA ILE A 554 6.60 -28.12 0.69
C ILE A 554 5.09 -27.95 0.99
N ASN A 555 4.58 -26.72 1.03
CA ASN A 555 3.18 -26.41 1.31
C ASN A 555 2.29 -26.52 0.06
N ASP A 556 2.72 -26.00 -1.09
CA ASP A 556 2.02 -26.12 -2.38
C ASP A 556 2.07 -27.57 -2.94
N GLY A 557 2.97 -28.43 -2.43
CA GLY A 557 2.91 -29.88 -2.64
C GLY A 557 1.70 -30.56 -1.95
N ALA A 558 1.09 -29.92 -0.95
CA ALA A 558 0.08 -30.53 -0.09
C ALA A 558 -1.30 -30.81 -0.76
N TYR A 559 -1.47 -30.62 -2.07
CA TYR A 559 -2.72 -31.02 -2.74
C TYR A 559 -2.89 -32.54 -2.84
N LEU A 560 -1.83 -33.32 -3.09
CA LEU A 560 -1.94 -34.79 -2.96
C LEU A 560 -2.15 -35.20 -1.50
N ARG A 561 -1.68 -34.40 -0.53
CA ARG A 561 -1.99 -34.56 0.91
C ARG A 561 -3.44 -34.26 1.24
N SER A 562 -4.06 -33.26 0.61
CA SER A 562 -5.48 -32.94 0.85
C SER A 562 -6.43 -33.93 0.18
N MET A 563 -5.97 -34.66 -0.85
CA MET A 563 -6.72 -35.75 -1.49
C MET A 563 -6.47 -37.13 -0.85
N PHE A 564 -5.23 -37.44 -0.45
CA PHE A 564 -4.78 -38.78 -0.02
C PHE A 564 -4.07 -38.80 1.34
N GLY A 565 -4.19 -37.73 2.13
CA GLY A 565 -3.77 -37.66 3.54
C GLY A 565 -2.35 -38.18 3.82
N GLY A 566 -2.21 -38.94 4.90
CA GLY A 566 -0.94 -39.57 5.30
C GLY A 566 -0.42 -40.67 4.35
N ALA A 567 -1.19 -41.09 3.34
CA ALA A 567 -0.73 -42.06 2.33
C ALA A 567 0.26 -41.42 1.31
N MET A 568 0.46 -40.11 1.38
CA MET A 568 1.42 -39.32 0.60
C MET A 568 2.88 -39.84 0.62
N THR A 569 3.25 -40.66 1.61
CA THR A 569 4.55 -41.34 1.62
C THR A 569 4.75 -42.30 0.45
N LEU A 570 3.68 -42.88 -0.12
CA LEU A 570 3.78 -43.77 -1.27
C LEU A 570 4.22 -43.02 -2.56
N PRO A 571 3.59 -41.88 -2.96
CA PRO A 571 4.13 -41.00 -3.99
C PRO A 571 5.61 -40.61 -3.78
N TYR A 572 6.01 -40.25 -2.57
CA TYR A 572 7.40 -39.83 -2.28
C TYR A 572 8.41 -40.98 -2.39
N LEU A 573 8.08 -42.17 -1.86
CA LEU A 573 8.90 -43.37 -1.99
C LEU A 573 8.94 -43.85 -3.46
N GLY A 574 7.83 -43.71 -4.19
CA GLY A 574 7.76 -43.95 -5.62
C GLY A 574 8.66 -43.00 -6.41
N ALA A 575 8.63 -41.70 -6.11
CA ALA A 575 9.50 -40.70 -6.74
C ALA A 575 10.99 -40.97 -6.47
N ALA A 576 11.34 -41.30 -5.22
CA ALA A 576 12.72 -41.69 -4.86
C ALA A 576 13.17 -42.96 -5.61
N ALA A 577 12.31 -43.99 -5.68
CA ALA A 577 12.60 -45.22 -6.42
C ALA A 577 12.74 -44.96 -7.93
N LEU A 578 11.87 -44.14 -8.52
CA LEU A 578 11.98 -43.70 -9.91
C LEU A 578 13.27 -42.92 -10.16
N GLY A 579 13.66 -42.03 -9.24
CA GLY A 579 14.92 -41.27 -9.31
C GLY A 579 16.15 -42.16 -9.33
N ALA A 580 16.18 -43.20 -8.50
CA ALA A 580 17.26 -44.19 -8.51
C ALA A 580 17.24 -45.08 -9.77
N LEU A 581 16.05 -45.48 -10.26
CA LEU A 581 15.88 -46.29 -11.47
C LEU A 581 16.10 -45.47 -12.77
N ALA A 582 16.05 -44.15 -12.70
CA ALA A 582 16.33 -43.26 -13.83
C ALA A 582 17.82 -43.15 -14.17
N VAL A 583 18.72 -43.71 -13.34
CA VAL A 583 20.16 -43.80 -13.61
C VAL A 583 20.47 -45.10 -14.34
N ASP A 584 20.85 -45.02 -15.61
CA ASP A 584 21.42 -46.14 -16.35
C ASP A 584 22.86 -46.37 -15.89
N GLY A 585 23.06 -47.40 -15.07
CA GLY A 585 24.35 -47.79 -14.55
C GLY A 585 25.35 -48.36 -15.56
N SER A 586 25.00 -48.43 -16.85
CA SER A 586 25.86 -48.89 -17.94
C SER A 586 26.34 -47.78 -18.88
N ALA A 587 25.96 -46.52 -18.65
CA ALA A 587 26.39 -45.38 -19.45
C ALA A 587 27.87 -45.01 -19.25
N ASP A 588 28.52 -44.45 -20.29
CA ASP A 588 29.93 -44.02 -20.23
C ASP A 588 30.18 -42.75 -19.40
N SER A 589 29.15 -41.97 -19.10
CA SER A 589 29.28 -40.68 -18.39
C SER A 589 28.00 -40.27 -17.66
N ILE A 590 28.12 -39.37 -16.70
CA ILE A 590 26.95 -38.83 -15.97
C ILE A 590 25.96 -38.12 -16.90
N ALA A 591 26.45 -37.50 -17.98
CA ALA A 591 25.63 -36.79 -18.97
C ALA A 591 24.75 -37.73 -19.82
N THR A 592 25.16 -39.00 -19.94
CA THR A 592 24.45 -40.05 -20.69
C THR A 592 23.73 -41.07 -19.80
N ALA A 593 23.85 -40.96 -18.48
CA ALA A 593 23.22 -41.86 -17.50
C ALA A 593 21.72 -41.58 -17.27
N GLY A 594 21.16 -40.49 -17.81
CA GLY A 594 19.76 -40.12 -17.59
C GLY A 594 18.77 -40.87 -18.49
N ASN A 595 17.96 -41.76 -17.92
CA ASN A 595 16.83 -42.37 -18.63
C ASN A 595 15.70 -41.33 -18.83
N VAL A 596 15.68 -40.71 -20.02
CA VAL A 596 14.71 -39.67 -20.44
C VAL A 596 13.26 -40.02 -20.10
N SER A 597 12.85 -41.28 -20.30
CA SER A 597 11.47 -41.72 -20.04
C SER A 597 11.12 -41.68 -18.54
N LEU A 598 12.03 -42.11 -17.67
CA LEU A 598 11.82 -42.10 -16.22
C LEU A 598 11.98 -40.68 -15.64
N LEU A 599 12.91 -39.88 -16.16
CA LEU A 599 13.03 -38.46 -15.84
C LEU A 599 11.75 -37.70 -16.19
N ALA A 600 11.16 -37.93 -17.37
CA ALA A 600 9.89 -37.34 -17.75
C ALA A 600 8.74 -37.72 -16.80
N VAL A 601 8.68 -38.97 -16.31
CA VAL A 601 7.69 -39.39 -15.31
C VAL A 601 7.88 -38.69 -13.96
N ILE A 602 9.13 -38.51 -13.51
CA ILE A 602 9.44 -37.76 -12.28
C ILE A 602 9.04 -36.28 -12.41
N LEU A 603 9.30 -35.67 -13.57
CA LEU A 603 8.97 -34.28 -13.86
C LEU A 603 7.45 -34.07 -13.92
N ILE A 604 6.70 -34.97 -14.57
CA ILE A 604 5.23 -34.97 -14.56
C ILE A 604 4.69 -35.11 -13.14
N LEU A 605 5.23 -36.03 -12.33
CA LEU A 605 4.86 -36.19 -10.93
C LEU A 605 5.13 -34.91 -10.12
N GLY A 606 6.24 -34.22 -10.41
CA GLY A 606 6.59 -32.90 -9.86
C GLY A 606 5.57 -31.79 -10.11
N THR A 607 4.79 -31.89 -11.18
CA THR A 607 3.77 -30.87 -11.52
C THR A 607 2.46 -31.12 -10.77
N LEU A 608 2.17 -32.39 -10.43
CA LEU A 608 1.09 -32.75 -9.51
C LEU A 608 1.47 -32.44 -8.06
N ASP A 609 2.73 -32.67 -7.69
CA ASP A 609 3.28 -32.48 -6.34
C ASP A 609 4.76 -32.06 -6.43
N ALA A 610 5.00 -30.77 -6.14
CA ALA A 610 6.32 -30.15 -6.26
C ALA A 610 7.39 -30.82 -5.38
N PHE A 611 7.01 -31.36 -4.22
CA PHE A 611 7.93 -32.04 -3.32
C PHE A 611 8.26 -33.45 -3.81
N ALA A 612 7.28 -34.17 -4.36
CA ALA A 612 7.53 -35.48 -4.98
C ALA A 612 8.53 -35.37 -6.15
N GLY A 613 8.37 -34.38 -7.04
CA GLY A 613 9.32 -34.12 -8.12
C GLY A 613 10.73 -33.79 -7.61
N LEU A 614 10.83 -32.87 -6.65
CA LEU A 614 12.09 -32.49 -6.01
C LEU A 614 12.80 -33.71 -5.40
N VAL A 615 12.08 -34.59 -4.69
CA VAL A 615 12.64 -35.83 -4.13
C VAL A 615 13.19 -36.75 -5.22
N GLY A 616 12.43 -37.01 -6.29
CA GLY A 616 12.89 -37.89 -7.37
C GLY A 616 14.15 -37.39 -8.08
N ILE A 617 14.21 -36.09 -8.37
CA ILE A 617 15.37 -35.48 -9.04
C ILE A 617 16.58 -35.41 -8.11
N THR A 618 16.37 -35.11 -6.83
CA THR A 618 17.45 -35.13 -5.82
C THR A 618 18.05 -36.52 -5.69
N VAL A 619 17.24 -37.58 -5.67
CA VAL A 619 17.73 -38.97 -5.63
C VAL A 619 18.44 -39.35 -6.93
N PHE A 620 17.91 -38.96 -8.09
CA PHE A 620 18.60 -39.14 -9.37
C PHE A 620 20.00 -38.50 -9.36
N SER A 621 20.13 -37.24 -8.97
CA SER A 621 21.42 -36.55 -8.87
C SER A 621 22.38 -37.23 -7.88
N ILE A 622 21.90 -37.67 -6.72
CA ILE A 622 22.73 -38.35 -5.72
C ILE A 622 23.23 -39.71 -6.24
N VAL A 623 22.36 -40.52 -6.86
CA VAL A 623 22.75 -41.83 -7.40
C VAL A 623 23.72 -41.67 -8.58
N SER A 624 23.47 -40.69 -9.45
CA SER A 624 24.35 -40.35 -10.59
C SER A 624 25.75 -39.96 -10.11
N VAL A 625 25.86 -39.08 -9.11
CA VAL A 625 27.14 -38.68 -8.51
C VAL A 625 27.81 -39.85 -7.77
N ALA A 626 27.05 -40.69 -7.07
CA ALA A 626 27.59 -41.84 -6.35
C ALA A 626 28.12 -42.94 -7.28
N GLN A 627 27.59 -43.06 -8.49
CA GLN A 627 27.95 -44.10 -9.45
C GLN A 627 29.06 -43.67 -10.44
N PHE A 628 29.04 -42.43 -10.92
CA PHE A 628 29.98 -41.93 -11.93
C PHE A 628 31.02 -40.94 -11.38
N GLY A 629 30.82 -40.41 -10.17
CA GLY A 629 31.64 -39.35 -9.60
C GLY A 629 31.40 -37.99 -10.26
N ILE A 630 32.35 -37.08 -10.05
CA ILE A 630 32.39 -35.77 -10.70
C ILE A 630 33.81 -35.60 -11.25
N GLY A 631 33.97 -35.76 -12.56
CA GLY A 631 35.26 -35.67 -13.27
C GLY A 631 35.62 -34.26 -13.70
N GLY A 632 34.65 -33.35 -13.87
CA GLY A 632 34.92 -31.95 -14.18
C GLY A 632 33.72 -31.00 -14.18
N LEU A 633 33.97 -29.78 -14.63
CA LEU A 633 32.95 -28.71 -14.71
C LEU A 633 31.78 -29.04 -15.67
N GLY A 634 31.97 -29.95 -16.62
CA GLY A 634 30.89 -30.46 -17.47
C GLY A 634 29.83 -31.22 -16.67
N ASP A 635 30.27 -32.12 -15.80
CA ASP A 635 29.40 -32.93 -14.92
C ASP A 635 28.62 -32.05 -13.94
N ILE A 636 29.29 -31.07 -13.33
CA ILE A 636 28.67 -30.09 -12.43
C ILE A 636 27.61 -29.27 -13.18
N ARG A 637 27.90 -28.84 -14.42
CA ARG A 637 26.93 -28.15 -15.27
C ARG A 637 25.76 -29.04 -15.68
N TYR A 638 25.98 -30.32 -15.96
CA TYR A 638 24.92 -31.27 -16.29
C TYR A 638 24.00 -31.54 -15.10
N ILE A 639 24.56 -31.82 -13.91
CA ILE A 639 23.77 -31.98 -12.68
C ILE A 639 22.97 -30.71 -12.39
N LEU A 640 23.59 -29.53 -12.51
CA LEU A 640 22.92 -28.25 -12.31
C LEU A 640 21.84 -27.98 -13.36
N ALA A 641 22.08 -28.34 -14.63
CA ALA A 641 21.10 -28.21 -15.70
C ALA A 641 19.91 -29.15 -15.49
N MET A 642 20.12 -30.41 -15.11
CA MET A 642 19.06 -31.35 -14.76
C MET A 642 18.30 -30.93 -13.49
N PHE A 643 18.97 -30.31 -12.53
CA PHE A 643 18.31 -29.73 -11.35
C PHE A 643 17.44 -28.52 -11.73
N ILE A 644 17.95 -27.59 -12.56
CA ILE A 644 17.19 -26.40 -13.01
C ILE A 644 16.02 -26.81 -13.94
N ALA A 645 16.25 -27.69 -14.90
CA ALA A 645 15.21 -28.32 -15.73
C ALA A 645 14.22 -29.13 -14.88
N GLY A 646 14.64 -29.59 -13.70
CA GLY A 646 13.78 -30.15 -12.67
C GLY A 646 12.78 -29.18 -12.07
N PHE A 647 13.22 -27.96 -11.78
CA PHE A 647 12.39 -26.94 -11.15
C PHE A 647 11.56 -26.14 -12.16
N ALA A 648 11.99 -25.99 -13.42
CA ALA A 648 11.30 -25.15 -14.39
C ALA A 648 9.84 -25.60 -14.69
N PRO A 649 9.52 -26.88 -14.98
CA PRO A 649 8.13 -27.33 -15.15
C PRO A 649 7.32 -27.23 -13.85
N ILE A 650 7.96 -27.40 -12.69
CA ILE A 650 7.32 -27.29 -11.38
C ILE A 650 6.90 -25.84 -11.11
N ILE A 651 7.81 -24.88 -11.30
CA ILE A 651 7.54 -23.43 -11.14
C ILE A 651 6.52 -22.94 -12.18
N LEU A 652 6.58 -23.44 -13.42
CA LEU A 652 5.56 -23.17 -14.43
C LEU A 652 4.20 -23.75 -14.03
N SER A 653 4.16 -24.94 -13.42
CA SER A 653 2.91 -25.51 -12.92
C SER A 653 2.34 -24.70 -11.75
N THR A 654 3.18 -24.16 -10.83
CA THR A 654 2.68 -23.37 -9.69
C THR A 654 2.17 -21.99 -10.09
N THR A 655 2.70 -21.36 -11.15
CA THR A 655 2.13 -20.12 -11.69
C THR A 655 0.74 -20.31 -12.32
N PHE A 656 0.45 -21.49 -12.89
CA PHE A 656 -0.92 -21.85 -13.30
C PHE A 656 -1.84 -22.28 -12.11
N ARG A 657 -1.30 -22.54 -10.91
CA ARG A 657 -1.99 -23.26 -9.81
C ARG A 657 -2.57 -22.36 -8.71
N LYS A 658 -3.39 -21.35 -9.06
CA LYS A 658 -4.28 -20.71 -8.06
C LYS A 658 -5.56 -21.55 -7.82
N ILE A 659 -5.41 -22.76 -7.26
CA ILE A 659 -6.55 -23.64 -6.90
C ILE A 659 -7.18 -23.20 -5.56
N ARG A 660 -7.72 -21.97 -5.55
CA ARG A 660 -8.75 -21.52 -4.60
C ARG A 660 -9.91 -20.87 -5.35
N ARG A 661 -10.84 -21.72 -5.77
CA ARG A 661 -12.24 -21.38 -6.03
C ARG A 661 -13.09 -21.98 -4.91
N PRO A 662 -14.32 -21.46 -4.66
CA PRO A 662 -15.15 -21.86 -3.51
C PRO A 662 -15.50 -23.36 -3.45
N ALA A 663 -16.32 -23.74 -2.46
CA ALA A 663 -16.74 -25.11 -2.25
C ALA A 663 -17.29 -25.78 -3.53
N ILE A 664 -17.11 -27.10 -3.63
CA ILE A 664 -17.75 -27.88 -4.70
C ILE A 664 -19.22 -28.00 -4.34
N GLU A 665 -20.07 -27.22 -5.02
CA GLU A 665 -21.53 -27.23 -4.81
C GLU A 665 -22.25 -28.06 -5.89
N THR A 666 -21.63 -28.25 -7.05
CA THR A 666 -22.18 -29.01 -8.17
C THR A 666 -21.21 -30.07 -8.72
N THR A 667 -21.76 -31.05 -9.43
CA THR A 667 -20.96 -32.05 -10.18
C THR A 667 -20.19 -31.44 -11.34
N ARG A 668 -20.60 -30.25 -11.83
CA ARG A 668 -19.87 -29.52 -12.88
C ARG A 668 -18.52 -29.02 -12.37
N ASP A 669 -18.48 -28.50 -11.15
CA ASP A 669 -17.23 -28.01 -10.52
C ASP A 669 -16.20 -29.13 -10.31
N VAL A 670 -16.66 -30.39 -10.20
CA VAL A 670 -15.81 -31.58 -10.19
C VAL A 670 -15.21 -31.85 -11.57
N TYR A 671 -16.03 -31.79 -12.62
CA TYR A 671 -15.56 -31.99 -14.01
C TYR A 671 -14.56 -30.91 -14.44
N GLU A 672 -14.82 -29.63 -14.11
CA GLU A 672 -13.90 -28.54 -14.44
C GLU A 672 -12.55 -28.73 -13.73
N ARG A 673 -12.52 -29.10 -12.44
CA ARG A 673 -11.28 -29.45 -11.71
C ARG A 673 -10.53 -30.66 -12.29
N VAL A 674 -11.25 -31.68 -12.78
CA VAL A 674 -10.62 -32.86 -13.42
C VAL A 674 -10.01 -32.49 -14.77
N ILE A 675 -10.67 -31.61 -15.53
CA ILE A 675 -10.15 -31.09 -16.80
C ILE A 675 -8.91 -30.20 -16.56
N ASP A 676 -8.94 -29.31 -15.57
CA ASP A 676 -7.79 -28.47 -15.20
C ASP A 676 -6.56 -29.31 -14.85
N VAL A 677 -6.72 -30.35 -14.00
CA VAL A 677 -5.63 -31.27 -13.64
C VAL A 677 -5.10 -32.04 -14.86
N ALA A 678 -5.98 -32.50 -15.75
CA ALA A 678 -5.57 -33.18 -16.98
C ALA A 678 -4.82 -32.23 -17.95
N MET A 679 -5.27 -30.98 -18.07
CA MET A 679 -4.63 -29.96 -18.90
C MET A 679 -3.27 -29.52 -18.36
N ILE A 680 -3.13 -29.32 -17.05
CA ILE A 680 -1.85 -29.00 -16.41
C ILE A 680 -0.85 -30.15 -16.63
N ALA A 681 -1.27 -31.40 -16.40
CA ALA A 681 -0.43 -32.57 -16.65
C ALA A 681 -0.05 -32.72 -18.14
N PHE A 682 -0.97 -32.44 -19.07
CA PHE A 682 -0.72 -32.52 -20.51
C PHE A 682 0.24 -31.42 -21.00
N VAL A 683 -0.03 -30.16 -20.68
CA VAL A 683 0.82 -29.01 -21.05
C VAL A 683 2.20 -29.16 -20.43
N SER A 684 2.28 -29.54 -19.15
CA SER A 684 3.57 -29.69 -18.49
C SER A 684 4.35 -30.93 -18.96
N SER A 685 3.67 -32.01 -19.35
CA SER A 685 4.30 -33.14 -20.05
C SER A 685 4.89 -32.73 -21.40
N LEU A 686 4.18 -31.91 -22.18
CA LEU A 686 4.71 -31.36 -23.44
C LEU A 686 5.92 -30.46 -23.23
N THR A 687 5.89 -29.51 -22.27
CA THR A 687 7.06 -28.67 -21.98
C THR A 687 8.21 -29.50 -21.41
N THR A 688 7.93 -30.49 -20.58
CA THR A 688 8.91 -31.44 -20.04
C THR A 688 9.62 -32.20 -21.16
N LEU A 689 8.87 -32.81 -22.09
CA LEU A 689 9.43 -33.55 -23.21
C LEU A 689 10.19 -32.62 -24.19
N SER A 690 9.74 -31.37 -24.35
CA SER A 690 10.45 -30.38 -25.16
C SER A 690 11.74 -29.87 -24.52
N VAL A 691 11.84 -29.86 -23.19
CA VAL A 691 13.06 -29.46 -22.46
C VAL A 691 14.03 -30.63 -22.39
N VAL A 692 13.58 -31.81 -21.95
CA VAL A 692 14.45 -33.01 -21.83
C VAL A 692 14.86 -33.55 -23.21
N GLY A 693 14.07 -33.33 -24.26
CA GLY A 693 14.45 -33.62 -25.65
C GLY A 693 15.38 -32.58 -26.30
N GLY A 694 15.74 -31.51 -25.58
CA GLY A 694 16.66 -30.47 -26.02
C GLY A 694 17.95 -30.37 -25.19
N ILE A 695 18.20 -31.34 -24.30
CA ILE A 695 19.38 -31.49 -23.44
C ILE A 695 20.14 -32.76 -23.84
#